data_AF-A0A538AHT2-F1
#
_entry.id   AF-A0A538AHT2-F1
#
_cell.length_a   1.000
_cell.length_b   1.000
_cell.length_c   1.000
_cell.angle_alpha   90.00
_cell.angle_beta   90.00
_cell.angle_gamma   90.00
#
_symmetry.space_group_name_H-M   'P 1'
#
loop_
_entity.id
_entity.type
_entity.pdbx_description
1 polymer ?
#
loop_
_entity_poly.entity_id
_entity_poly.type
_entity_poly.pdbx_seq_one_letter_code
_entity_poly.pdbx_strand_id
1 'polypeptide(L)'
;MLRVPAQARVLMAATFGLGISILAAAVLRGGLADLSTLALFATAVVLTELFQVEDDETSLDPRDAHISSFSTAVRFAAVIVLGPWAAALVAAFGVVAVDGTRGRHWSKVCFNASAFAASALTAGLAFQLAGGRPGSLDLPADFGAVAAMALVHMLVNTGLVASMIAATSARPPWPTVLESTRSELLTTVEEAGLGVLVALCALVEPWALAALVPLLVAVYHAHSRLALLRRETARALETFANVVDERDPYTYRHSLRVADYVRRLADGLRLPATHVFRLHWAGRLHDLGKIAVDAAVLRKPSRLNDEEWTALRRHPRLSARLLQRFRFAAGEARAVEFHHERIDGRGYYGIDPKRIPLSAHFLIVADSYDAMRSDRPYRLGMSSKEALAEIERESGSQFHPAVAKAFVALERGEDPFLALTPAERIELRRLSLDSAGRPTIGSMLKKRPELSTLAALSAGLVAVSLGILWLAALAWAVGVAGILWRRIEHVRAGRLVVALRTGLEAENETEAVLRQVAGLIAYSSPLTWAGLLAWHSSELEGHIAAEWGGQEEAPAETAITSWLLRETESTEGVIVASAEELGRAGACLALPIRSGDSVSGYALFLFARTIPGHVEQALRRCGAELVQQLSVGGGERPRRRLEAVS
;
A
#
# COMPACT_ATOMS: atom_id res chain seq x y z
N MET A 1 -4.79 -5.91 -20.88
CA MET A 1 -4.34 -4.52 -21.11
C MET A 1 -5.49 -3.71 -21.67
N LEU A 2 -6.14 -2.88 -20.84
CA LEU A 2 -7.18 -1.96 -21.30
C LEU A 2 -6.55 -0.91 -22.22
N ARG A 3 -7.05 -0.78 -23.46
CA ARG A 3 -6.54 0.19 -24.43
C ARG A 3 -6.80 1.60 -23.91
N VAL A 4 -5.74 2.39 -23.75
CA VAL A 4 -5.83 3.81 -23.36
C VAL A 4 -6.72 4.56 -24.36
N PRO A 5 -7.73 5.34 -23.91
CA PRO A 5 -8.62 6.09 -24.78
C PRO A 5 -7.87 6.97 -25.79
N ALA A 6 -8.42 7.14 -27.01
CA ALA A 6 -7.77 7.94 -28.06
C ALA A 6 -7.51 9.39 -27.62
N GLN A 7 -8.45 9.99 -26.89
CA GLN A 7 -8.32 11.33 -26.33
C GLN A 7 -7.14 11.44 -25.36
N ALA A 8 -6.98 10.47 -24.45
CA ALA A 8 -5.86 10.42 -23.52
C ALA A 8 -4.51 10.26 -24.26
N ARG A 9 -4.47 9.48 -25.36
CA ARG A 9 -3.26 9.35 -26.20
C ARG A 9 -2.87 10.65 -26.89
N VAL A 10 -3.84 11.38 -27.44
CA VAL A 10 -3.61 12.69 -28.06
C VAL A 10 -3.11 13.70 -27.03
N LEU A 11 -3.74 13.76 -25.85
CA LEU A 11 -3.32 14.65 -24.78
C LEU A 11 -1.90 14.33 -24.27
N MET A 12 -1.57 13.06 -24.09
CA MET A 12 -0.22 12.64 -23.74
C MET A 12 0.80 13.06 -24.79
N ALA A 13 0.50 12.84 -26.08
CA ALA A 13 1.40 13.22 -27.18
C ALA A 13 1.59 14.74 -27.27
N ALA A 14 0.50 15.52 -27.13
CA ALA A 14 0.55 16.98 -27.15
C ALA A 14 1.37 17.53 -25.97
N THR A 15 1.13 17.01 -24.75
CA THR A 15 1.86 17.42 -23.56
C THR A 15 3.35 17.05 -23.68
N PHE A 16 3.65 15.88 -24.22
CA PHE A 16 5.03 15.45 -24.45
C PHE A 16 5.74 16.31 -25.50
N GLY A 17 5.08 16.64 -26.62
CA GLY A 17 5.62 17.54 -27.63
C GLY A 17 5.89 18.96 -27.09
N LEU A 18 4.98 19.47 -26.25
CA LEU A 18 5.18 20.72 -25.51
C LEU A 18 6.40 20.63 -24.58
N GLY A 19 6.50 19.55 -23.80
CA GLY A 19 7.62 19.30 -22.91
C GLY A 19 8.97 19.30 -23.63
N ILE A 20 9.09 18.57 -24.74
CA ILE A 20 10.32 18.56 -25.56
C ILE A 20 10.65 19.96 -26.06
N SER A 21 9.66 20.70 -26.55
CA SER A 21 9.86 22.06 -27.05
C SER A 21 10.35 23.01 -25.96
N ILE A 22 9.79 22.88 -24.75
CA ILE A 22 10.22 23.64 -23.56
C ILE A 22 11.67 23.29 -23.20
N LEU A 23 12.03 22.01 -23.16
CA LEU A 23 13.39 21.58 -22.80
C LEU A 23 14.41 22.03 -23.85
N ALA A 24 14.09 21.93 -25.14
CA ALA A 24 14.94 22.44 -26.21
C ALA A 24 15.13 23.96 -26.11
N ALA A 25 14.04 24.70 -25.90
CA ALA A 25 14.09 26.15 -25.71
C ALA A 25 14.89 26.52 -24.45
N ALA A 26 14.77 25.76 -23.35
CA ALA A 26 15.50 26.00 -22.12
C ALA A 26 17.01 25.88 -22.31
N VAL A 27 17.46 24.88 -23.06
CA VAL A 27 18.88 24.71 -23.42
C VAL A 27 19.35 25.89 -24.28
N LEU A 28 18.58 26.26 -25.32
CA LEU A 28 18.93 27.36 -26.23
C LEU A 28 18.94 28.75 -25.55
N ARG A 29 18.08 28.96 -24.55
CA ARG A 29 17.96 30.21 -23.79
C ARG A 29 18.97 30.33 -22.64
N GLY A 30 19.98 29.46 -22.60
CA GLY A 30 21.05 29.53 -21.60
C GLY A 30 20.67 28.95 -20.23
N GLY A 31 19.67 28.06 -20.16
CA GLY A 31 19.31 27.37 -18.91
C GLY A 31 20.42 26.49 -18.32
N LEU A 32 21.52 26.30 -19.05
CA LEU A 32 22.73 25.58 -18.62
C LEU A 32 23.90 26.52 -18.28
N ALA A 33 23.66 27.84 -18.17
CA ALA A 33 24.74 28.83 -17.98
C ALA A 33 25.52 28.63 -16.67
N ASP A 34 24.83 28.28 -15.58
CA ASP A 34 25.45 27.87 -14.31
C ASP A 34 25.18 26.38 -14.04
N LEU A 35 26.04 25.54 -14.61
CA LEU A 35 25.93 24.09 -14.48
C LEU A 35 26.09 23.62 -13.03
N SER A 36 26.83 24.37 -12.21
CA SER A 36 27.13 23.99 -10.83
C SER A 36 25.89 24.10 -9.94
N THR A 37 25.23 25.25 -9.95
CA THR A 37 23.99 25.48 -9.19
C THR A 37 22.84 24.66 -9.77
N LEU A 38 22.76 24.51 -11.09
CA LEU A 38 21.79 23.61 -11.74
C LEU A 38 21.93 22.17 -11.24
N ALA A 39 23.17 21.65 -11.13
CA ALA A 39 23.42 20.30 -10.66
C ALA A 39 23.06 20.11 -9.17
N LEU A 40 23.30 21.13 -8.34
CA LEU A 40 22.87 21.12 -6.93
C LEU A 40 21.35 21.07 -6.79
N PHE A 41 20.62 21.89 -7.56
CA PHE A 41 19.15 21.84 -7.57
C PHE A 41 18.60 20.52 -8.13
N ALA A 42 19.21 19.98 -9.20
CA ALA A 42 18.85 18.67 -9.73
C ALA A 42 19.07 17.55 -8.68
N THR A 43 20.17 17.62 -7.92
CA THR A 43 20.46 16.70 -6.81
C THR A 43 19.40 16.84 -5.72
N ALA A 44 19.11 18.06 -5.28
CA ALA A 44 18.14 18.33 -4.23
C ALA A 44 16.74 17.80 -4.61
N VAL A 45 16.30 18.02 -5.86
CA VAL A 45 15.02 17.46 -6.34
C VAL A 45 15.05 15.93 -6.32
N VAL A 46 16.11 15.29 -6.83
CA VAL A 46 16.22 13.81 -6.78
C VAL A 46 16.16 13.29 -5.35
N LEU A 47 16.87 13.92 -4.41
CA LEU A 47 16.87 13.50 -3.01
C LEU A 47 15.52 13.72 -2.32
N THR A 48 14.84 14.84 -2.57
CA THR A 48 13.50 15.08 -2.02
C THR A 48 12.46 14.08 -2.52
N GLU A 49 12.57 13.63 -3.78
CA GLU A 49 11.72 12.60 -4.38
C GLU A 49 12.13 11.17 -3.93
N LEU A 50 13.40 10.99 -3.57
CA LEU A 50 13.96 9.74 -3.05
C LEU A 50 13.43 9.39 -1.67
N PHE A 51 13.46 10.39 -0.77
CA PHE A 51 13.05 10.26 0.62
C PHE A 51 11.54 10.40 0.82
N GLN A 52 10.79 10.60 -0.27
CA GLN A 52 9.36 10.34 -0.25
C GLN A 52 9.14 8.85 -0.01
N VAL A 53 8.54 8.56 1.13
CA VAL A 53 7.91 7.28 1.37
C VAL A 53 6.76 7.20 0.36
N GLU A 54 6.96 6.50 -0.78
CA GLU A 54 5.84 6.11 -1.65
C GLU A 54 4.71 5.64 -0.76
N ASP A 55 3.50 6.07 -1.09
CA ASP A 55 2.23 5.57 -0.57
C ASP A 55 2.43 4.10 -0.27
N ASP A 56 2.62 3.82 1.01
CA ASP A 56 2.83 2.47 1.44
C ASP A 56 1.49 1.82 1.12
N GLU A 57 1.44 0.92 0.15
CA GLU A 57 0.23 0.12 -0.10
C GLU A 57 -0.16 -0.66 1.18
N THR A 58 0.77 -0.76 2.14
CA THR A 58 0.56 -1.26 3.50
C THR A 58 0.45 -0.17 4.58
N SER A 59 0.44 1.12 4.21
CA SER A 59 -0.02 2.17 5.12
C SER A 59 -1.50 1.97 5.36
N LEU A 60 -1.76 1.79 6.63
CA LEU A 60 -3.04 1.63 7.25
C LEU A 60 -3.88 2.94 7.19
N ASP A 61 -3.34 4.07 6.71
CA ASP A 61 -4.10 5.32 6.53
C ASP A 61 -3.74 6.04 5.22
N PRO A 62 -4.65 6.17 4.24
CA PRO A 62 -4.47 7.00 3.05
C PRO A 62 -4.14 8.48 3.24
N ARG A 63 -4.27 9.06 4.43
CA ARG A 63 -3.71 10.39 4.76
C ARG A 63 -2.18 10.36 4.83
N ASP A 64 -1.58 9.19 5.04
CA ASP A 64 -0.17 8.97 4.82
C ASP A 64 0.22 8.99 3.35
N ALA A 65 -0.73 8.91 2.41
CA ALA A 65 -0.44 9.03 0.98
C ALA A 65 -0.21 10.48 0.55
N HIS A 66 -0.74 11.45 1.31
CA HIS A 66 -0.66 12.87 0.98
C HIS A 66 0.53 13.60 1.61
N ILE A 67 1.65 12.91 1.82
CA ILE A 67 2.85 13.57 2.33
C ILE A 67 3.29 14.60 1.30
N SER A 68 3.22 15.88 1.66
CA SER A 68 3.67 17.00 0.84
C SER A 68 5.02 16.67 0.24
N SER A 69 5.08 16.70 -1.09
CA SER A 69 6.28 16.40 -1.84
C SER A 69 7.23 17.58 -1.65
N PHE A 70 8.22 17.44 -0.75
CA PHE A 70 9.27 18.45 -0.53
C PHE A 70 9.99 18.89 -1.83
N SER A 71 9.83 18.14 -2.91
CA SER A 71 10.38 18.48 -4.23
C SER A 71 9.75 19.73 -4.85
N THR A 72 8.48 20.04 -4.58
CA THR A 72 7.85 21.26 -5.13
C THR A 72 8.47 22.51 -4.53
N ALA A 73 8.79 22.49 -3.24
CA ALA A 73 9.53 23.58 -2.59
C ALA A 73 10.91 23.81 -3.23
N VAL A 74 11.65 22.72 -3.53
CA VAL A 74 12.94 22.83 -4.22
C VAL A 74 12.77 23.33 -5.66
N ARG A 75 11.68 22.97 -6.35
CA ARG A 75 11.36 23.50 -7.69
C ARG A 75 11.03 24.99 -7.64
N PHE A 76 10.29 25.47 -6.64
CA PHE A 76 10.04 26.90 -6.44
C PHE A 76 11.34 27.66 -6.16
N ALA A 77 12.21 27.09 -5.33
CA ALA A 77 13.54 27.66 -5.13
C ALA A 77 14.35 27.71 -6.44
N ALA A 78 14.29 26.66 -7.27
CA ALA A 78 14.94 26.66 -8.58
C ALA A 78 14.38 27.76 -9.51
N VAL A 79 13.07 28.04 -9.47
CA VAL A 79 12.46 29.15 -10.22
C VAL A 79 13.01 30.50 -9.77
N ILE A 80 13.09 30.74 -8.46
CA ILE A 80 13.59 32.00 -7.89
C ILE A 80 15.09 32.19 -8.17
N VAL A 81 15.89 31.13 -8.02
CA VAL A 81 17.36 31.23 -8.12
C VAL A 81 17.86 31.14 -9.56
N LEU A 82 17.39 30.14 -10.31
CA LEU A 82 17.89 29.84 -11.66
C LEU A 82 17.03 30.44 -12.78
N GLY A 83 15.80 30.84 -12.47
CA GLY A 83 14.84 31.35 -13.44
C GLY A 83 14.05 30.27 -14.20
N PRO A 84 13.10 30.69 -15.04
CA PRO A 84 12.08 29.81 -15.62
C PRO A 84 12.63 28.64 -16.44
N TRP A 85 13.66 28.88 -17.25
CA TRP A 85 14.19 27.90 -18.19
C TRP A 85 14.99 26.80 -17.49
N ALA A 86 15.91 27.19 -16.61
CA ALA A 86 16.71 26.26 -15.82
C ALA A 86 15.84 25.46 -14.84
N ALA A 87 14.84 26.10 -14.22
CA ALA A 87 13.87 25.41 -13.37
C ALA A 87 13.04 24.35 -14.12
N ALA A 88 12.67 24.60 -15.39
CA ALA A 88 12.00 23.61 -16.21
C ALA A 88 12.87 22.36 -16.49
N LEU A 89 14.18 22.55 -16.70
CA LEU A 89 15.15 21.44 -16.84
C LEU A 89 15.24 20.62 -15.55
N VAL A 90 15.39 21.30 -14.40
CA VAL A 90 15.45 20.64 -13.08
C VAL A 90 14.17 19.85 -12.79
N ALA A 91 13.01 20.43 -13.08
CA ALA A 91 11.71 19.80 -12.85
C ALA A 91 11.53 18.53 -13.69
N ALA A 92 11.85 18.58 -14.99
CA ALA A 92 11.79 17.40 -15.86
C ALA A 92 12.80 16.32 -15.44
N PHE A 93 14.03 16.73 -15.13
CA PHE A 93 15.10 15.81 -14.73
C PHE A 93 14.72 15.02 -13.48
N GLY A 94 14.17 15.68 -12.45
CA GLY A 94 13.74 15.02 -11.22
C GLY A 94 12.76 13.88 -11.48
N VAL A 95 11.77 14.10 -12.36
CA VAL A 95 10.79 13.08 -12.74
C VAL A 95 11.46 11.94 -13.51
N VAL A 96 12.25 12.25 -14.54
CA VAL A 96 12.90 11.22 -15.37
C VAL A 96 13.85 10.36 -14.52
N ALA A 97 14.64 10.98 -13.64
CA ALA A 97 15.58 10.28 -12.77
C ALA A 97 14.84 9.35 -11.80
N VAL A 98 13.80 9.84 -11.11
CA VAL A 98 13.13 9.08 -10.04
C VAL A 98 12.10 8.11 -10.61
N ASP A 99 11.14 8.59 -11.40
CA ASP A 99 10.06 7.74 -11.94
C ASP A 99 10.59 6.74 -12.98
N GLY A 100 11.63 7.13 -13.72
CA GLY A 100 12.31 6.23 -14.67
C GLY A 100 13.03 5.08 -13.97
N THR A 101 13.65 5.32 -12.82
CA THR A 101 14.34 4.27 -12.03
C THR A 101 13.37 3.38 -11.24
N ARG A 102 12.19 3.89 -10.88
CA ARG A 102 11.07 3.13 -10.27
C ARG A 102 10.33 2.22 -11.25
N GLY A 103 10.73 2.16 -12.53
CA GLY A 103 10.13 1.25 -13.51
C GLY A 103 8.69 1.60 -13.92
N ARG A 104 8.26 2.86 -13.70
CA ARG A 104 6.95 3.34 -14.15
C ARG A 104 6.85 3.30 -15.68
N HIS A 105 5.63 3.16 -16.20
CA HIS A 105 5.41 3.12 -17.65
C HIS A 105 5.88 4.43 -18.30
N TRP A 106 6.70 4.35 -19.36
CA TRP A 106 7.36 5.51 -19.97
C TRP A 106 6.39 6.60 -20.43
N SER A 107 5.18 6.24 -20.85
CA SER A 107 4.15 7.24 -21.19
C SER A 107 3.78 8.14 -20.01
N LYS A 108 3.73 7.60 -18.79
CA LYS A 108 3.45 8.35 -17.56
C LYS A 108 4.66 9.20 -17.16
N VAL A 109 5.88 8.65 -17.27
CA VAL A 109 7.13 9.38 -16.99
C VAL A 109 7.25 10.60 -17.91
N CYS A 110 7.07 10.41 -19.21
CA CYS A 110 7.13 11.48 -20.21
C CYS A 110 6.05 12.55 -19.98
N PHE A 111 4.82 12.13 -19.68
CA PHE A 111 3.74 13.07 -19.37
C PHE A 111 4.05 13.90 -18.12
N ASN A 112 4.40 13.24 -17.01
CA ASN A 112 4.74 13.92 -15.76
C ASN A 112 5.92 14.87 -15.94
N ALA A 113 7.01 14.42 -16.56
CA ALA A 113 8.19 15.26 -16.79
C ALA A 113 7.84 16.52 -17.59
N SER A 114 6.98 16.38 -18.60
CA SER A 114 6.51 17.50 -19.42
C SER A 114 5.57 18.43 -18.65
N ALA A 115 4.66 17.89 -17.84
CA ALA A 115 3.75 18.65 -17.01
C ALA A 115 4.49 19.48 -15.95
N PHE A 116 5.47 18.87 -15.27
CA PHE A 116 6.31 19.56 -14.29
C PHE A 116 7.21 20.62 -14.94
N ALA A 117 7.77 20.35 -16.13
CA ALA A 117 8.53 21.34 -16.88
C ALA A 117 7.66 22.55 -17.29
N ALA A 118 6.46 22.31 -17.81
CA ALA A 118 5.52 23.36 -18.19
C ALA A 118 5.05 24.18 -16.99
N SER A 119 4.76 23.52 -15.86
CA SER A 119 4.35 24.19 -14.62
C SER A 119 5.48 25.03 -14.03
N ALA A 120 6.73 24.55 -14.06
CA ALA A 120 7.89 25.32 -13.60
C ALA A 120 8.20 26.53 -14.50
N LEU A 121 8.14 26.34 -15.82
CA LEU A 121 8.33 27.42 -16.79
C LEU A 121 7.28 28.53 -16.60
N THR A 122 6.00 28.16 -16.59
CA THR A 122 4.89 29.12 -16.45
C THR A 122 4.91 29.82 -15.10
N ALA A 123 5.24 29.11 -14.02
CA ALA A 123 5.44 29.71 -12.70
C ALA A 123 6.59 30.73 -12.69
N GLY A 124 7.72 30.43 -13.34
CA GLY A 124 8.84 31.37 -13.43
C GLY A 124 8.56 32.58 -14.32
N LEU A 125 7.79 32.41 -15.38
CA LEU A 125 7.29 33.55 -16.16
C LEU A 125 6.33 34.40 -15.34
N ALA A 126 5.45 33.80 -14.54
CA ALA A 126 4.55 34.52 -13.65
C ALA A 126 5.32 35.30 -12.56
N PHE A 127 6.37 34.69 -11.99
CA PHE A 127 7.28 35.36 -11.05
C PHE A 127 7.88 36.63 -11.66
N GLN A 128 8.40 36.54 -12.88
CA GLN A 128 8.98 37.68 -13.60
C GLN A 128 7.95 38.75 -13.96
N LEU A 129 6.78 38.34 -14.45
CA LEU A 129 5.69 39.27 -14.81
C LEU A 129 5.14 40.02 -13.59
N ALA A 130 5.19 39.41 -12.41
CA ALA A 130 4.80 40.02 -11.15
C ALA A 130 5.91 40.88 -10.51
N GLY A 131 7.05 41.08 -11.19
CA GLY A 131 8.13 41.97 -10.77
C GLY A 131 9.34 41.28 -10.15
N GLY A 132 9.27 39.97 -9.91
CA GLY A 132 10.37 39.19 -9.34
C GLY A 132 11.54 39.06 -10.32
N ARG A 133 12.77 39.01 -9.79
CA ARG A 133 13.99 38.92 -10.58
C ARG A 133 14.74 37.63 -10.25
N PRO A 134 14.88 36.68 -11.20
CA PRO A 134 15.66 35.47 -10.96
C PRO A 134 17.08 35.78 -10.49
N GLY A 135 17.56 35.04 -9.49
CA GLY A 135 18.85 35.26 -8.85
C GLY A 135 18.83 36.32 -7.75
N SER A 136 17.67 36.87 -7.39
CA SER A 136 17.49 37.79 -6.26
C SER A 136 16.13 37.57 -5.60
N LEU A 137 16.03 37.84 -4.30
CA LEU A 137 14.77 37.78 -3.57
C LEU A 137 14.75 38.84 -2.45
N ASP A 138 14.01 39.91 -2.68
CA ASP A 138 13.91 41.06 -1.79
C ASP A 138 12.55 41.03 -1.07
N LEU A 139 12.54 40.45 0.14
CA LEU A 139 11.33 40.42 0.98
C LEU A 139 11.21 41.72 1.80
N PRO A 140 10.00 42.30 1.92
CA PRO A 140 8.69 41.77 1.53
C PRO A 140 8.24 42.12 0.10
N ALA A 141 9.03 42.89 -0.67
CA ALA A 141 8.62 43.42 -1.97
C ALA A 141 8.23 42.31 -2.97
N ASP A 142 8.94 41.18 -2.94
CA ASP A 142 8.70 40.04 -3.83
C ASP A 142 7.59 39.09 -3.38
N PHE A 143 6.86 39.37 -2.28
CA PHE A 143 5.76 38.49 -1.84
C PHE A 143 4.68 38.32 -2.92
N GLY A 144 4.35 39.38 -3.66
CA GLY A 144 3.41 39.31 -4.78
C GLY A 144 3.89 38.38 -5.89
N ALA A 145 5.19 38.44 -6.21
CA ALA A 145 5.80 37.59 -7.24
C ALA A 145 5.85 36.11 -6.82
N VAL A 146 6.19 35.83 -5.56
CA VAL A 146 6.17 34.46 -5.00
C VAL A 146 4.75 33.90 -5.00
N ALA A 147 3.74 34.69 -4.62
CA ALA A 147 2.35 34.25 -4.64
C ALA A 147 1.86 33.95 -6.06
N ALA A 148 2.20 34.81 -7.04
CA ALA A 148 1.87 34.60 -8.44
C ALA A 148 2.52 33.32 -9.00
N MET A 149 3.79 33.09 -8.69
CA MET A 149 4.52 31.86 -9.04
C MET A 149 3.81 30.62 -8.51
N ALA A 150 3.50 30.58 -7.22
CA ALA A 150 2.88 29.43 -6.56
C ALA A 150 1.47 29.15 -7.09
N LEU A 151 0.66 30.20 -7.28
CA LEU A 151 -0.69 30.10 -7.83
C LEU A 151 -0.69 29.57 -9.26
N VAL A 152 0.17 30.11 -10.13
CA VAL A 152 0.26 29.67 -11.52
C VAL A 152 0.75 28.23 -11.61
N HIS A 153 1.74 27.85 -10.78
CA HIS A 153 2.19 26.46 -10.71
C HIS A 153 1.06 25.50 -10.37
N MET A 154 0.31 25.78 -9.30
CA MET A 154 -0.83 24.97 -8.87
C MET A 154 -1.87 24.85 -9.99
N LEU A 155 -2.33 25.98 -10.56
CA LEU A 155 -3.36 25.97 -11.60
C LEU A 155 -2.96 25.17 -12.84
N VAL A 156 -1.71 25.32 -13.31
CA VAL A 156 -1.22 24.61 -14.48
C VAL A 156 -1.06 23.12 -14.18
N ASN A 157 -0.46 22.76 -13.05
CA ASN A 157 -0.25 21.37 -12.66
C ASN A 157 -1.58 20.63 -12.46
N THR A 158 -2.48 21.19 -11.63
CA THR A 158 -3.81 20.62 -11.37
C THR A 158 -4.63 20.55 -12.66
N GLY A 159 -4.55 21.58 -13.52
CA GLY A 159 -5.24 21.60 -14.81
C GLY A 159 -4.80 20.47 -15.77
N LEU A 160 -3.48 20.22 -15.86
CA LEU A 160 -2.94 19.13 -16.69
C LEU A 160 -3.33 17.75 -16.15
N VAL A 161 -3.25 17.55 -14.83
CA VAL A 161 -3.64 16.30 -14.18
C VAL A 161 -5.14 16.06 -14.33
N ALA A 162 -5.98 17.06 -14.06
CA ALA A 162 -7.43 16.94 -14.20
C ALA A 162 -7.85 16.68 -15.65
N SER A 163 -7.16 17.27 -16.63
CA SER A 163 -7.39 17.00 -18.05
C SER A 163 -7.05 15.55 -18.42
N MET A 164 -5.98 14.99 -17.85
CA MET A 164 -5.63 13.58 -18.03
C MET A 164 -6.70 12.66 -17.42
N ILE A 165 -7.14 12.95 -16.21
CA ILE A 165 -8.21 12.19 -15.55
C ILE A 165 -9.50 12.25 -16.38
N ALA A 166 -9.90 13.44 -16.84
CA ALA A 166 -11.06 13.62 -17.71
C ALA A 166 -10.97 12.78 -18.99
N ALA A 167 -9.80 12.77 -19.64
CA ALA A 167 -9.56 11.98 -20.86
C ALA A 167 -9.58 10.46 -20.64
N THR A 168 -9.45 9.99 -19.39
CA THR A 168 -9.51 8.57 -19.04
C THR A 168 -10.84 8.14 -18.42
N SER A 169 -11.56 9.03 -17.75
CA SER A 169 -12.79 8.73 -16.99
C SER A 169 -14.07 9.29 -17.61
N ALA A 170 -14.00 9.97 -18.77
CA ALA A 170 -15.13 10.59 -19.48
C ALA A 170 -15.95 11.59 -18.64
N ARG A 171 -15.36 12.15 -17.57
CA ARG A 171 -15.95 13.21 -16.74
C ARG A 171 -15.38 14.56 -17.16
N PRO A 172 -16.16 15.66 -17.06
CA PRO A 172 -15.62 17.00 -17.30
C PRO A 172 -14.50 17.31 -16.28
N PRO A 173 -13.44 18.04 -16.66
CA PRO A 173 -12.29 18.28 -15.78
C PRO A 173 -12.58 19.29 -14.66
N TRP A 174 -13.53 20.21 -14.87
CA TRP A 174 -13.75 21.35 -13.98
C TRP A 174 -14.12 21.00 -12.52
N PRO A 175 -15.01 20.04 -12.24
CA PRO A 175 -15.30 19.64 -10.86
C PRO A 175 -14.07 19.11 -10.13
N THR A 176 -13.22 18.34 -10.83
CA THR A 176 -11.95 17.83 -10.28
C THR A 176 -10.98 18.97 -10.00
N VAL A 177 -10.85 19.94 -10.92
CA VAL A 177 -9.97 21.11 -10.71
C VAL A 177 -10.40 21.89 -9.48
N LEU A 178 -11.70 22.15 -9.30
CA LEU A 178 -12.20 22.92 -8.16
C LEU A 178 -11.97 22.21 -6.82
N GLU A 179 -12.22 20.90 -6.77
CA GLU A 179 -11.99 20.08 -5.58
C GLU A 179 -10.49 20.00 -5.25
N SER A 180 -9.65 19.70 -6.24
CA SER A 180 -8.20 19.63 -6.09
C SER A 180 -7.57 20.97 -5.69
N THR A 181 -8.00 22.07 -6.30
CA THR A 181 -7.49 23.42 -5.97
C THR A 181 -7.80 23.77 -4.52
N ARG A 182 -9.00 23.44 -4.04
CA ARG A 182 -9.36 23.69 -2.64
C ARG A 182 -8.52 22.86 -1.67
N SER A 183 -8.22 21.61 -2.01
CA SER A 183 -7.39 20.74 -1.17
C SER A 183 -5.90 21.10 -1.22
N GLU A 184 -5.40 21.55 -2.37
CA GLU A 184 -3.97 21.80 -2.62
C GLU A 184 -3.51 23.21 -2.23
N LEU A 185 -4.45 24.15 -2.00
CA LEU A 185 -4.11 25.54 -1.70
C LEU A 185 -3.22 25.67 -0.46
N LEU A 186 -3.56 24.99 0.63
CA LEU A 186 -2.78 25.07 1.87
C LEU A 186 -1.38 24.47 1.66
N THR A 187 -1.31 23.31 1.02
CA THR A 187 -0.06 22.64 0.67
C THR A 187 0.82 23.53 -0.23
N THR A 188 0.22 24.21 -1.20
CA THR A 188 0.94 25.11 -2.12
C THR A 188 1.54 26.30 -1.36
N VAL A 189 0.82 26.85 -0.37
CA VAL A 189 1.34 27.94 0.48
C VAL A 189 2.51 27.46 1.34
N GLU A 190 2.38 26.27 1.94
CA GLU A 190 3.46 25.64 2.72
C GLU A 190 4.72 25.40 1.86
N GLU A 191 4.54 24.83 0.66
CA GLU A 191 5.62 24.54 -0.29
C GLU A 191 6.27 25.82 -0.83
N ALA A 192 5.48 26.87 -1.09
CA ALA A 192 6.01 28.17 -1.52
C ALA A 192 6.83 28.83 -0.40
N GLY A 193 6.36 28.79 0.84
CA GLY A 193 7.10 29.30 2.00
C GLY A 193 8.41 28.56 2.22
N LEU A 194 8.40 27.23 2.12
CA LEU A 194 9.62 26.43 2.18
C LEU A 194 10.54 26.70 0.98
N GLY A 195 9.99 26.87 -0.21
CA GLY A 195 10.73 27.22 -1.42
C GLY A 195 11.46 28.56 -1.29
N VAL A 196 10.82 29.57 -0.68
CA VAL A 196 11.47 30.84 -0.34
C VAL A 196 12.66 30.64 0.60
N LEU A 197 12.50 29.84 1.66
CA LEU A 197 13.58 29.54 2.59
C LEU A 197 14.77 28.87 1.89
N VAL A 198 14.48 27.88 1.04
CA VAL A 198 15.51 27.17 0.26
C VAL A 198 16.19 28.12 -0.74
N ALA A 199 15.42 29.02 -1.38
CA ALA A 199 15.96 30.03 -2.29
C ALA A 199 16.90 31.01 -1.57
N LEU A 200 16.51 31.56 -0.42
CA LEU A 200 17.35 32.48 0.36
C LEU A 200 18.70 31.84 0.74
N CYS A 201 18.69 30.58 1.17
CA CYS A 201 19.93 29.86 1.47
C CYS A 201 20.80 29.69 0.22
N ALA A 202 20.20 29.27 -0.90
CA ALA A 202 20.91 29.01 -2.15
C ALA A 202 21.43 30.29 -2.84
N LEU A 203 20.78 31.44 -2.64
CA LEU A 203 21.24 32.75 -3.12
C LEU A 203 22.48 33.25 -2.38
N VAL A 204 22.63 32.90 -1.09
CA VAL A 204 23.82 33.24 -0.30
C VAL A 204 24.96 32.27 -0.60
N GLU A 205 24.67 30.98 -0.55
CA GLU A 205 25.64 29.91 -0.77
C GLU A 205 24.92 28.70 -1.41
N PRO A 206 25.10 28.41 -2.72
CA PRO A 206 24.42 27.31 -3.40
C PRO A 206 24.62 25.95 -2.71
N TRP A 207 25.78 25.73 -2.08
CA TRP A 207 26.09 24.52 -1.33
C TRP A 207 25.24 24.33 -0.07
N ALA A 208 24.53 25.37 0.40
CA ALA A 208 23.55 25.23 1.47
C ALA A 208 22.43 24.22 1.12
N LEU A 209 22.21 23.92 -0.17
CA LEU A 209 21.33 22.84 -0.60
C LEU A 209 21.77 21.46 -0.09
N ALA A 210 23.07 21.24 0.16
CA ALA A 210 23.55 20.01 0.76
C ALA A 210 23.05 19.83 2.21
N ALA A 211 22.71 20.92 2.91
CA ALA A 211 22.09 20.85 4.24
C ALA A 211 20.66 20.27 4.20
N LEU A 212 20.02 20.20 3.02
CA LEU A 212 18.76 19.49 2.86
C LEU A 212 18.92 17.99 3.07
N VAL A 213 20.10 17.41 2.83
CA VAL A 213 20.30 15.96 2.97
C VAL A 213 20.07 15.46 4.41
N PRO A 214 20.74 15.98 5.45
CA PRO A 214 20.47 15.57 6.82
C PRO A 214 19.04 15.90 7.27
N LEU A 215 18.44 16.99 6.77
CA LEU A 215 17.04 17.32 7.03
C LEU A 215 16.10 16.26 6.43
N LEU A 216 16.30 15.87 5.17
CA LEU A 216 15.50 14.85 4.49
C LEU A 216 15.68 13.48 5.13
N VAL A 217 16.91 13.13 5.54
CA VAL A 217 17.17 11.92 6.32
C VAL A 217 16.47 11.96 7.66
N ALA A 218 16.48 13.09 8.37
CA ALA A 218 15.76 13.24 9.64
C ALA A 218 14.23 13.15 9.46
N VAL A 219 13.69 13.79 8.42
CA VAL A 219 12.28 13.72 8.05
C VAL A 219 11.91 12.28 7.73
N TYR A 220 12.68 11.61 6.87
CA TYR A 220 12.53 10.20 6.57
C TYR A 220 12.63 9.33 7.82
N HIS A 221 13.60 9.56 8.71
CA HIS A 221 13.74 8.86 9.98
C HIS A 221 12.55 9.06 10.91
N ALA A 222 11.93 10.23 10.92
CA ALA A 222 10.74 10.50 11.73
C ALA A 222 9.50 9.84 11.10
N HIS A 223 9.39 9.94 9.78
CA HIS A 223 8.36 9.27 8.96
C HIS A 223 8.48 7.78 9.00
N SER A 224 9.66 7.32 9.32
CA SER A 224 10.00 5.96 9.54
C SER A 224 10.33 5.89 11.03
N ARG A 225 9.48 6.31 11.96
CA ARG A 225 9.55 5.75 13.33
C ARG A 225 8.16 5.39 13.83
N LEU A 226 7.28 6.34 13.61
CA LEU A 226 5.84 6.34 13.77
C LEU A 226 4.95 5.16 13.18
N ALA A 227 5.40 4.16 12.41
CA ALA A 227 4.62 3.06 11.74
C ALA A 227 5.37 1.77 11.76
N LEU A 228 6.65 1.76 12.13
CA LEU A 228 7.08 0.62 12.85
C LEU A 228 6.23 0.59 14.11
N LEU A 229 6.18 1.72 14.85
CA LEU A 229 5.30 1.87 16.00
C LEU A 229 3.83 1.58 15.69
N ARG A 230 3.24 2.12 14.61
CA ARG A 230 1.83 1.78 14.23
C ARG A 230 1.66 0.32 13.81
N ARG A 231 2.60 -0.31 13.10
CA ARG A 231 2.54 -1.75 12.77
C ARG A 231 2.69 -2.62 14.02
N GLU A 232 3.62 -2.30 14.91
CA GLU A 232 3.80 -3.00 16.19
C GLU A 232 2.58 -2.85 17.09
N THR A 233 1.99 -1.65 17.16
CA THR A 233 0.75 -1.42 17.92
C THR A 233 -0.41 -2.22 17.34
N ALA A 234 -0.54 -2.26 16.01
CA ALA A 234 -1.55 -3.06 15.32
C ALA A 234 -1.36 -4.56 15.65
N ARG A 235 -0.14 -5.10 15.49
CA ARG A 235 0.17 -6.50 15.83
C ARG A 235 -0.09 -6.83 17.30
N ALA A 236 0.23 -5.93 18.22
CA ALA A 236 -0.07 -6.11 19.64
C ALA A 236 -1.58 -6.17 19.91
N LEU A 237 -2.35 -5.30 19.26
CA LEU A 237 -3.81 -5.31 19.37
C LEU A 237 -4.45 -6.55 18.76
N GLU A 238 -3.92 -7.01 17.63
CA GLU A 238 -4.30 -8.27 17.01
C GLU A 238 -4.00 -9.46 17.93
N THR A 239 -2.83 -9.46 18.57
CA THR A 239 -2.48 -10.47 19.57
C THR A 239 -3.48 -10.46 20.73
N PHE A 240 -3.89 -9.29 21.23
CA PHE A 240 -4.91 -9.20 22.28
C PHE A 240 -6.29 -9.65 21.81
N ALA A 241 -6.68 -9.35 20.57
CA ALA A 241 -7.92 -9.83 19.98
C ALA A 241 -7.93 -11.37 19.89
N ASN A 242 -6.83 -11.97 19.42
CA ASN A 242 -6.66 -13.42 19.36
C ASN A 242 -6.79 -14.07 20.74
N VAL A 243 -6.15 -13.49 21.77
CA VAL A 243 -6.27 -13.99 23.15
C VAL A 243 -7.72 -13.91 23.66
N VAL A 244 -8.49 -12.89 23.29
CA VAL A 244 -9.90 -12.81 23.66
C VAL A 244 -10.73 -13.85 22.91
N ASP A 245 -10.52 -14.00 21.60
CA ASP A 245 -11.20 -15.01 20.77
C ASP A 245 -10.92 -16.44 21.27
N GLU A 246 -9.70 -16.76 21.71
CA GLU A 246 -9.33 -18.06 22.27
C GLU A 246 -10.08 -18.39 23.58
N ARG A 247 -10.45 -17.37 24.37
CA ARG A 247 -11.21 -17.59 25.61
C ARG A 247 -12.66 -17.98 25.33
N ASP A 248 -13.17 -17.64 24.15
CA ASP A 248 -14.51 -17.97 23.66
C ASP A 248 -14.41 -19.09 22.58
N PRO A 249 -14.45 -20.37 23.00
CA PRO A 249 -14.14 -21.52 22.13
C PRO A 249 -15.10 -21.70 20.94
N TYR A 250 -16.19 -20.93 20.86
CA TYR A 250 -17.14 -20.96 19.74
C TYR A 250 -16.85 -19.91 18.66
N THR A 251 -15.91 -19.01 18.93
CA THR A 251 -15.59 -17.86 18.08
C THR A 251 -14.17 -17.88 17.55
N TYR A 252 -13.53 -19.05 17.42
CA TYR A 252 -12.19 -19.13 16.81
C TYR A 252 -12.21 -18.44 15.43
N ARG A 253 -11.43 -17.36 15.31
CA ARG A 253 -11.35 -16.47 14.14
C ARG A 253 -12.65 -15.73 13.78
N HIS A 254 -13.59 -15.59 14.69
CA HIS A 254 -14.82 -14.81 14.50
C HIS A 254 -14.51 -13.35 14.18
N SER A 255 -13.69 -12.70 15.01
CA SER A 255 -13.34 -11.30 14.81
C SER A 255 -12.59 -11.07 13.49
N LEU A 256 -11.81 -12.06 13.01
CA LEU A 256 -11.21 -12.07 11.68
C LEU A 256 -12.25 -12.11 10.55
N ARG A 257 -13.24 -13.00 10.64
CA ARG A 257 -14.31 -13.12 9.63
C ARG A 257 -15.18 -11.85 9.59
N VAL A 258 -15.55 -11.33 10.75
CA VAL A 258 -16.28 -10.04 10.85
C VAL A 258 -15.46 -8.91 10.23
N ALA A 259 -14.18 -8.80 10.55
CA ALA A 259 -13.29 -7.79 9.97
C ALA A 259 -13.17 -7.92 8.44
N ASP A 260 -13.17 -9.13 7.90
CA ASP A 260 -13.15 -9.37 6.45
C ASP A 260 -14.48 -9.03 5.78
N TYR A 261 -15.61 -9.44 6.36
CA TYR A 261 -16.95 -9.09 5.87
C TYR A 261 -17.15 -7.57 5.78
N VAL A 262 -16.75 -6.86 6.84
CA VAL A 262 -16.81 -5.40 6.91
C VAL A 262 -15.91 -4.76 5.85
N ARG A 263 -14.69 -5.28 5.68
CA ARG A 263 -13.73 -4.81 4.67
C ARG A 263 -14.29 -4.99 3.26
N ARG A 264 -14.73 -6.21 2.91
CA ARG A 264 -15.30 -6.53 1.58
C ARG A 264 -16.53 -5.68 1.27
N LEU A 265 -17.38 -5.41 2.27
CA LEU A 265 -18.52 -4.52 2.12
C LEU A 265 -18.10 -3.07 1.87
N ALA A 266 -17.17 -2.55 2.67
CA ALA A 266 -16.67 -1.19 2.52
C ALA A 266 -15.94 -0.98 1.17
N ASP A 267 -15.15 -1.96 0.74
CA ASP A 267 -14.49 -2.00 -0.58
C ASP A 267 -15.52 -2.03 -1.72
N GLY A 268 -16.50 -2.92 -1.63
CA GLY A 268 -17.57 -3.04 -2.62
C GLY A 268 -18.38 -1.74 -2.77
N LEU A 269 -18.55 -1.00 -1.67
CA LEU A 269 -19.20 0.31 -1.66
C LEU A 269 -18.30 1.47 -2.09
N ARG A 270 -17.03 1.20 -2.40
CA ARG A 270 -16.04 2.18 -2.87
C ARG A 270 -15.82 3.30 -1.86
N LEU A 271 -15.82 2.96 -0.57
CA LEU A 271 -15.45 3.89 0.50
C LEU A 271 -13.95 4.23 0.41
N PRO A 272 -13.52 5.38 0.94
CA PRO A 272 -12.10 5.69 1.06
C PRO A 272 -11.37 4.57 1.83
N ALA A 273 -10.18 4.18 1.36
CA ALA A 273 -9.40 3.11 1.99
C ALA A 273 -9.10 3.38 3.48
N THR A 274 -9.14 4.66 3.92
CA THR A 274 -9.02 5.09 5.32
C THR A 274 -10.13 4.57 6.20
N HIS A 275 -11.34 4.47 5.67
CA HIS A 275 -12.48 3.93 6.40
C HIS A 275 -12.53 2.45 6.29
N VAL A 276 -12.24 1.89 5.11
CA VAL A 276 -12.12 0.43 4.96
C VAL A 276 -11.17 -0.12 6.03
N PHE A 277 -10.00 0.50 6.16
CA PHE A 277 -9.02 0.13 7.18
C PHE A 277 -9.56 0.28 8.61
N ARG A 278 -10.15 1.43 8.92
CA ARG A 278 -10.69 1.71 10.26
C ARG A 278 -11.80 0.75 10.66
N LEU A 279 -12.71 0.50 9.73
CA LEU A 279 -13.83 -0.43 9.86
C LEU A 279 -13.33 -1.87 10.01
N HIS A 280 -12.29 -2.26 9.27
CA HIS A 280 -11.65 -3.55 9.44
C HIS A 280 -11.12 -3.73 10.88
N TRP A 281 -10.39 -2.75 11.41
CA TRP A 281 -9.93 -2.82 12.81
C TRP A 281 -11.04 -2.70 13.84
N ALA A 282 -12.11 -1.95 13.53
CA ALA A 282 -13.30 -1.92 14.35
C ALA A 282 -13.93 -3.32 14.42
N GLY A 283 -14.04 -4.02 13.30
CA GLY A 283 -14.49 -5.42 13.23
C GLY A 283 -13.56 -6.38 13.96
N ARG A 284 -12.24 -6.19 13.84
CA ARG A 284 -11.26 -7.04 14.52
C ARG A 284 -11.28 -6.89 16.05
N LEU A 285 -11.59 -5.69 16.54
CA LEU A 285 -11.50 -5.35 17.96
C LEU A 285 -12.87 -5.13 18.63
N HIS A 286 -13.98 -5.38 17.93
CA HIS A 286 -15.32 -5.04 18.44
C HIS A 286 -15.64 -5.74 19.77
N ASP A 287 -15.11 -6.94 19.94
CA ASP A 287 -15.35 -7.82 21.07
C ASP A 287 -14.22 -7.85 22.12
N LEU A 288 -13.20 -6.99 21.97
CA LEU A 288 -12.05 -6.95 22.88
C LEU A 288 -12.44 -6.80 24.37
N GLY A 289 -13.55 -6.11 24.65
CA GLY A 289 -14.13 -5.92 25.97
C GLY A 289 -14.65 -7.21 26.62
N LYS A 290 -14.82 -8.31 25.88
CA LYS A 290 -15.16 -9.62 26.46
C LYS A 290 -14.10 -10.14 27.43
N ILE A 291 -12.89 -9.56 27.43
CA ILE A 291 -11.84 -9.84 28.41
C ILE A 291 -12.31 -9.68 29.87
N ALA A 292 -13.27 -8.79 30.13
CA ALA A 292 -13.84 -8.52 31.45
C ALA A 292 -15.03 -9.44 31.81
N VAL A 293 -15.45 -10.33 30.90
CA VAL A 293 -16.50 -11.31 31.14
C VAL A 293 -15.86 -12.62 31.60
N ASP A 294 -16.46 -13.26 32.61
CA ASP A 294 -15.97 -14.54 33.11
C ASP A 294 -16.05 -15.63 32.02
N ALA A 295 -15.02 -16.46 31.91
CA ALA A 295 -14.97 -17.54 30.93
C ALA A 295 -16.11 -18.57 31.14
N ALA A 296 -16.55 -18.78 32.38
CA ALA A 296 -17.67 -19.65 32.69
C ALA A 296 -18.99 -19.12 32.11
N VAL A 297 -19.15 -17.78 32.05
CA VAL A 297 -20.32 -17.13 31.44
C VAL A 297 -20.27 -17.23 29.92
N LEU A 298 -19.10 -17.00 29.31
CA LEU A 298 -18.91 -17.13 27.86
C LEU A 298 -19.15 -18.56 27.36
N ARG A 299 -18.81 -19.57 28.16
CA ARG A 299 -18.90 -20.99 27.80
C ARG A 299 -20.19 -21.68 28.25
N LYS A 300 -21.15 -20.93 28.82
CA LYS A 300 -22.35 -21.50 29.41
C LYS A 300 -23.25 -22.11 28.33
N PRO A 301 -23.61 -23.41 28.40
CA PRO A 301 -24.47 -24.06 27.41
C PRO A 301 -25.96 -23.73 27.61
N SER A 302 -26.33 -23.12 28.73
CA SER A 302 -27.69 -22.72 29.08
C SER A 302 -27.89 -21.21 28.98
N ARG A 303 -29.15 -20.75 29.07
CA ARG A 303 -29.47 -19.32 29.04
C ARG A 303 -28.75 -18.56 30.16
N LEU A 304 -28.26 -17.37 29.83
CA LEU A 304 -27.69 -16.45 30.81
C LEU A 304 -28.79 -15.88 31.71
N ASN A 305 -28.49 -15.71 33.00
CA ASN A 305 -29.33 -14.97 33.94
C ASN A 305 -29.13 -13.44 33.77
N ASP A 306 -29.91 -12.64 34.50
CA ASP A 306 -29.89 -11.18 34.35
C ASP A 306 -28.55 -10.53 34.74
N GLU A 307 -27.84 -11.08 35.73
CA GLU A 307 -26.53 -10.60 36.16
C GLU A 307 -25.45 -10.90 35.10
N GLU A 308 -25.46 -12.12 34.56
CA GLU A 308 -24.59 -12.56 33.47
C GLU A 308 -24.85 -11.75 32.19
N TRP A 309 -26.12 -11.49 31.86
CA TRP A 309 -26.50 -10.58 30.77
C TRP A 309 -25.99 -9.16 31.00
N THR A 310 -26.11 -8.65 32.22
CA THR A 310 -25.63 -7.31 32.57
C THR A 310 -24.12 -7.21 32.42
N ALA A 311 -23.37 -8.25 32.79
CA ALA A 311 -21.93 -8.32 32.58
C ALA A 311 -21.58 -8.36 31.08
N LEU A 312 -22.27 -9.20 30.30
CA LEU A 312 -22.03 -9.33 28.86
C LEU A 312 -22.33 -8.02 28.12
N ARG A 313 -23.42 -7.31 28.44
CA ARG A 313 -23.79 -6.03 27.81
C ARG A 313 -22.80 -4.89 28.04
N ARG A 314 -21.81 -5.05 28.93
CA ARG A 314 -20.77 -4.05 29.17
C ARG A 314 -19.63 -4.12 28.16
N HIS A 315 -19.44 -5.26 27.48
CA HIS A 315 -18.31 -5.46 26.59
C HIS A 315 -18.22 -4.41 25.46
N PRO A 316 -19.30 -3.95 24.80
CA PRO A 316 -19.18 -3.02 23.68
C PRO A 316 -18.62 -1.66 24.14
N ARG A 317 -19.08 -1.18 25.29
CA ARG A 317 -18.57 0.05 25.93
C ARG A 317 -17.12 -0.10 26.38
N LEU A 318 -16.73 -1.27 26.88
CA LEU A 318 -15.35 -1.54 27.25
C LEU A 318 -14.44 -1.61 26.01
N SER A 319 -14.84 -2.33 24.96
CA SER A 319 -14.16 -2.34 23.67
C SER A 319 -13.99 -0.91 23.14
N ALA A 320 -15.07 -0.13 23.07
CA ALA A 320 -15.04 1.27 22.66
C ALA A 320 -14.06 2.12 23.47
N ARG A 321 -14.08 1.98 24.81
CA ARG A 321 -13.15 2.68 25.71
C ARG A 321 -11.69 2.28 25.48
N LEU A 322 -11.43 1.01 25.16
CA LEU A 322 -10.09 0.54 24.80
C LEU A 322 -9.67 1.12 23.44
N LEU A 323 -10.54 1.07 22.43
CA LEU A 323 -10.29 1.60 21.08
C LEU A 323 -10.00 3.11 21.09
N GLN A 324 -10.67 3.89 21.95
CA GLN A 324 -10.43 5.33 22.10
C GLN A 324 -8.97 5.67 22.43
N ARG A 325 -8.20 4.73 22.99
CA ARG A 325 -6.78 4.93 23.32
C ARG A 325 -5.86 4.83 22.11
N PHE A 326 -6.35 4.32 20.98
CA PHE A 326 -5.55 4.08 19.78
C PHE A 326 -6.02 4.98 18.64
N ARG A 327 -5.22 5.99 18.27
CA ARG A 327 -5.59 7.02 17.27
C ARG A 327 -6.09 6.44 15.93
N PHE A 328 -5.59 5.28 15.51
CA PHE A 328 -6.00 4.66 14.25
C PHE A 328 -7.36 3.96 14.29
N ALA A 329 -7.85 3.60 15.49
CA ALA A 329 -9.13 2.90 15.71
C ALA A 329 -10.16 3.75 16.48
N ALA A 330 -9.73 4.85 17.12
CA ALA A 330 -10.58 5.71 17.95
C ALA A 330 -11.77 6.30 17.19
N GLY A 331 -11.62 6.58 15.90
CA GLY A 331 -12.70 7.06 15.03
C GLY A 331 -13.90 6.12 14.96
N GLU A 332 -13.68 4.81 15.14
CA GLU A 332 -14.73 3.79 15.11
C GLU A 332 -15.14 3.30 16.51
N ALA A 333 -14.65 3.94 17.59
CA ALA A 333 -15.00 3.52 18.94
C ALA A 333 -16.51 3.56 19.20
N ARG A 334 -17.22 4.56 18.67
CA ARG A 334 -18.70 4.60 18.74
C ARG A 334 -19.36 3.51 17.90
N ALA A 335 -18.74 3.12 16.77
CA ALA A 335 -19.23 2.01 15.97
C ALA A 335 -19.21 0.72 16.80
N VAL A 336 -18.08 0.49 17.45
CA VAL A 336 -17.87 -0.63 18.38
C VAL A 336 -18.74 -0.51 19.63
N GLU A 337 -19.03 0.67 20.15
CA GLU A 337 -19.95 0.80 21.29
C GLU A 337 -21.36 0.31 20.92
N PHE A 338 -21.81 0.63 19.70
CA PHE A 338 -23.19 0.43 19.26
C PHE A 338 -23.37 -0.75 18.29
N HIS A 339 -22.40 -1.67 18.19
CA HIS A 339 -22.50 -2.80 17.26
C HIS A 339 -23.57 -3.83 17.63
N HIS A 340 -24.18 -3.74 18.83
CA HIS A 340 -25.38 -4.50 19.25
C HIS A 340 -26.67 -3.66 19.23
N GLU A 341 -26.66 -2.46 18.64
CA GLU A 341 -27.87 -1.65 18.46
C GLU A 341 -28.69 -2.09 17.25
N ARG A 342 -29.96 -1.68 17.23
CA ARG A 342 -30.93 -2.02 16.18
C ARG A 342 -31.62 -0.77 15.66
N ILE A 343 -32.00 -0.77 14.38
CA ILE A 343 -32.77 0.35 13.77
C ILE A 343 -34.16 0.49 14.38
N ASP A 344 -34.74 -0.58 14.93
CA ASP A 344 -36.01 -0.53 15.64
C ASP A 344 -35.90 -0.03 17.09
N GLY A 345 -34.70 0.36 17.54
CA GLY A 345 -34.46 0.88 18.89
C GLY A 345 -34.52 -0.18 19.99
N ARG A 346 -34.54 -1.48 19.65
CA ARG A 346 -34.60 -2.60 20.63
C ARG A 346 -33.23 -3.23 20.90
N GLY A 347 -32.16 -2.48 20.65
CA GLY A 347 -30.78 -2.90 20.88
C GLY A 347 -30.39 -2.95 22.37
N TYR A 348 -29.10 -3.13 22.65
CA TYR A 348 -28.60 -3.26 24.03
C TYR A 348 -28.91 -2.06 24.93
N TYR A 349 -28.82 -0.85 24.39
CA TYR A 349 -29.05 0.41 25.09
C TYR A 349 -30.31 1.15 24.60
N GLY A 350 -30.90 0.70 23.48
CA GLY A 350 -32.13 1.26 22.93
C GLY A 350 -32.00 2.72 22.52
N ILE A 351 -30.86 3.08 21.92
CA ILE A 351 -30.61 4.46 21.49
C ILE A 351 -31.39 4.80 20.22
N ASP A 352 -31.71 6.09 20.05
CA ASP A 352 -32.32 6.60 18.83
C ASP A 352 -31.50 6.14 17.60
N PRO A 353 -32.12 5.47 16.61
CA PRO A 353 -31.45 4.98 15.40
C PRO A 353 -30.64 6.06 14.67
N LYS A 354 -31.07 7.33 14.75
CA LYS A 354 -30.37 8.47 14.15
C LYS A 354 -29.02 8.78 14.82
N ARG A 355 -28.78 8.24 16.03
CA ARG A 355 -27.53 8.42 16.79
C ARG A 355 -26.54 7.27 16.59
N ILE A 356 -26.97 6.18 15.96
CA ILE A 356 -26.11 5.06 15.60
C ILE A 356 -25.21 5.53 14.45
N PRO A 357 -23.87 5.53 14.61
CA PRO A 357 -22.98 5.88 13.52
C PRO A 357 -23.11 4.84 12.42
N LEU A 358 -23.04 5.27 11.16
CA LEU A 358 -23.19 4.36 10.02
C LEU A 358 -22.20 3.19 10.08
N SER A 359 -20.97 3.43 10.55
CA SER A 359 -19.98 2.38 10.73
C SER A 359 -20.41 1.27 11.69
N ALA A 360 -21.29 1.55 12.67
CA ALA A 360 -21.89 0.51 13.50
C ALA A 360 -22.75 -0.44 12.67
N HIS A 361 -23.47 0.05 11.65
CA HIS A 361 -24.32 -0.79 10.81
C HIS A 361 -23.53 -1.80 9.98
N PHE A 362 -22.29 -1.48 9.61
CA PHE A 362 -21.37 -2.44 8.99
C PHE A 362 -21.02 -3.57 9.96
N LEU A 363 -20.73 -3.23 11.22
CA LEU A 363 -20.46 -4.21 12.27
C LEU A 363 -21.68 -5.06 12.59
N ILE A 364 -22.86 -4.44 12.76
CA ILE A 364 -24.13 -5.12 13.09
C ILE A 364 -24.45 -6.20 12.06
N VAL A 365 -24.36 -5.89 10.75
CA VAL A 365 -24.69 -6.86 9.71
C VAL A 365 -23.64 -7.97 9.62
N ALA A 366 -22.36 -7.63 9.71
CA ALA A 366 -21.27 -8.60 9.61
C ALA A 366 -21.20 -9.55 10.81
N ASP A 367 -21.33 -9.03 12.03
CA ASP A 367 -21.37 -9.82 13.26
C ASP A 367 -22.59 -10.75 13.27
N SER A 368 -23.77 -10.22 12.93
CA SER A 368 -25.00 -11.04 12.84
C SER A 368 -24.89 -12.15 11.81
N TYR A 369 -24.31 -11.88 10.64
CA TYR A 369 -24.11 -12.88 9.60
C TYR A 369 -23.15 -13.99 10.06
N ASP A 370 -22.00 -13.63 10.64
CA ASP A 370 -21.05 -14.62 11.15
C ASP A 370 -21.65 -15.47 12.27
N ALA A 371 -22.38 -14.83 13.18
CA ALA A 371 -23.09 -15.48 14.27
C ALA A 371 -24.16 -16.47 13.78
N MET A 372 -24.85 -16.16 12.68
CA MET A 372 -25.83 -17.05 12.07
C MET A 372 -25.19 -18.26 11.42
N ARG A 373 -24.04 -18.07 10.76
CA ARG A 373 -23.31 -19.07 9.98
C ARG A 373 -22.47 -20.02 10.84
N SER A 374 -22.04 -19.58 12.01
CA SER A 374 -21.18 -20.35 12.91
C SER A 374 -21.97 -21.33 13.78
N ASP A 375 -21.39 -22.50 14.04
CA ASP A 375 -21.91 -23.45 15.02
C ASP A 375 -21.80 -22.89 16.44
N ARG A 376 -22.83 -23.11 17.24
CA ARG A 376 -22.91 -22.71 18.66
C ARG A 376 -23.28 -23.93 19.50
N PRO A 377 -22.96 -23.97 20.81
CA PRO A 377 -23.15 -25.18 21.62
C PRO A 377 -24.60 -25.69 21.69
N TYR A 378 -25.57 -24.83 21.37
CA TYR A 378 -27.00 -25.13 21.38
C TYR A 378 -27.65 -25.08 19.99
N ARG A 379 -26.90 -24.82 18.91
CA ARG A 379 -27.47 -24.67 17.55
C ARG A 379 -26.41 -24.81 16.45
N LEU A 380 -26.72 -25.60 15.42
CA LEU A 380 -25.92 -25.64 14.18
C LEU A 380 -26.02 -24.32 13.40
N GLY A 381 -24.95 -23.98 12.69
CA GLY A 381 -24.89 -22.83 11.79
C GLY A 381 -25.90 -22.93 10.65
N MET A 382 -26.49 -21.81 10.27
CA MET A 382 -27.40 -21.70 9.13
C MET A 382 -26.62 -21.77 7.81
N SER A 383 -27.27 -22.18 6.72
CA SER A 383 -26.71 -22.01 5.37
C SER A 383 -26.60 -20.53 5.01
N SER A 384 -25.71 -20.17 4.07
CA SER A 384 -25.59 -18.78 3.58
C SER A 384 -26.93 -18.27 3.04
N LYS A 385 -27.66 -19.11 2.29
CA LYS A 385 -28.98 -18.74 1.75
C LYS A 385 -29.99 -18.39 2.85
N GLU A 386 -30.03 -19.15 3.94
CA GLU A 386 -30.93 -18.88 5.07
C GLU A 386 -30.51 -17.62 5.84
N ALA A 387 -29.21 -17.45 6.10
CA ALA A 387 -28.68 -16.27 6.78
C ALA A 387 -28.92 -14.97 5.97
N LEU A 388 -28.79 -15.01 4.65
CA LEU A 388 -29.09 -13.86 3.79
C LEU A 388 -30.59 -13.57 3.74
N ALA A 389 -31.44 -14.60 3.69
CA ALA A 389 -32.89 -14.41 3.74
C ALA A 389 -33.35 -13.79 5.08
N GLU A 390 -32.67 -14.12 6.19
CA GLU A 390 -32.87 -13.46 7.48
C GLU A 390 -32.52 -11.97 7.43
N ILE A 391 -31.35 -11.62 6.86
CA ILE A 391 -30.90 -10.22 6.73
C ILE A 391 -31.87 -9.41 5.87
N GLU A 392 -32.37 -9.99 4.77
CA GLU A 392 -33.38 -9.35 3.92
C GLU A 392 -34.69 -9.12 4.67
N ARG A 393 -35.14 -10.12 5.46
CA ARG A 393 -36.39 -10.03 6.22
C ARG A 393 -36.33 -9.00 7.35
N GLU A 394 -35.19 -8.90 8.04
CA GLU A 394 -34.98 -7.96 9.15
C GLU A 394 -34.39 -6.61 8.68
N SER A 395 -34.43 -6.33 7.37
CA SER A 395 -34.04 -5.05 6.80
C SER A 395 -35.02 -3.94 7.23
N GLY A 396 -34.50 -2.87 7.83
CA GLY A 396 -35.31 -1.79 8.41
C GLY A 396 -35.80 -2.04 9.83
N SER A 397 -35.62 -3.24 10.39
CA SER A 397 -35.82 -3.54 11.82
C SER A 397 -34.48 -3.66 12.55
N GLN A 398 -33.76 -4.76 12.35
CA GLN A 398 -32.43 -4.98 12.92
C GLN A 398 -31.37 -4.22 12.14
N PHE A 399 -31.44 -4.29 10.80
CA PHE A 399 -30.38 -3.83 9.92
C PHE A 399 -30.74 -2.53 9.21
N HIS A 400 -29.71 -1.72 8.92
CA HIS A 400 -29.89 -0.53 8.08
C HIS A 400 -30.24 -0.95 6.64
N PRO A 401 -31.33 -0.44 6.03
CA PRO A 401 -31.80 -0.91 4.73
C PRO A 401 -30.72 -0.90 3.63
N ALA A 402 -30.02 0.22 3.48
CA ALA A 402 -28.95 0.35 2.49
C ALA A 402 -27.76 -0.59 2.76
N VAL A 403 -27.38 -0.76 4.04
CA VAL A 403 -26.23 -1.59 4.42
C VAL A 403 -26.57 -3.08 4.25
N ALA A 404 -27.77 -3.50 4.68
CA ALA A 404 -28.29 -4.85 4.50
C ALA A 404 -28.36 -5.23 3.02
N LYS A 405 -28.95 -4.35 2.21
CA LYS A 405 -29.08 -4.53 0.75
C LYS A 405 -27.70 -4.66 0.07
N ALA A 406 -26.75 -3.81 0.43
CA ALA A 406 -25.38 -3.89 -0.07
C ALA A 406 -24.69 -5.19 0.37
N PHE A 407 -24.84 -5.59 1.63
CA PHE A 407 -24.25 -6.82 2.16
C PHE A 407 -24.79 -8.07 1.46
N VAL A 408 -26.11 -8.14 1.25
CA VAL A 408 -26.75 -9.25 0.55
C VAL A 408 -26.29 -9.35 -0.91
N ALA A 409 -26.20 -8.22 -1.61
CA ALA A 409 -25.69 -8.18 -2.97
C ALA A 409 -24.24 -8.72 -3.03
N LEU A 410 -23.37 -8.24 -2.13
CA LEU A 410 -21.98 -8.70 -2.04
C LEU A 410 -21.88 -10.21 -1.84
N GLU A 411 -22.62 -10.79 -0.90
CA GLU A 411 -22.56 -12.22 -0.58
C GLU A 411 -23.21 -13.10 -1.67
N ARG A 412 -24.07 -12.53 -2.53
CA ARG A 412 -24.59 -13.20 -3.74
C ARG A 412 -23.64 -13.10 -4.95
N GLY A 413 -22.50 -12.41 -4.81
CA GLY A 413 -21.56 -12.17 -5.90
C GLY A 413 -21.97 -11.05 -6.86
N GLU A 414 -22.91 -10.20 -6.44
CA GLU A 414 -23.35 -9.01 -7.18
C GLU A 414 -22.52 -7.78 -6.77
N ASP A 415 -22.48 -6.72 -7.59
CA ASP A 415 -21.80 -5.47 -7.22
C ASP A 415 -22.67 -4.67 -6.22
N PRO A 416 -22.27 -4.55 -4.94
CA PRO A 416 -23.05 -3.85 -3.93
C PRO A 416 -23.19 -2.36 -4.21
N PHE A 417 -22.26 -1.75 -4.96
CA PHE A 417 -22.37 -0.35 -5.37
C PHE A 417 -23.50 -0.16 -6.39
N LEU A 418 -23.71 -1.12 -7.30
CA LEU A 418 -24.74 -1.06 -8.33
C LEU A 418 -26.12 -1.45 -7.79
N ALA A 419 -26.18 -2.32 -6.78
CA ALA A 419 -27.42 -2.68 -6.11
C ALA A 419 -28.10 -1.47 -5.44
N LEU A 420 -27.32 -0.48 -4.99
CA LEU A 420 -27.83 0.73 -4.33
C LEU A 420 -28.33 1.80 -5.32
N THR A 421 -29.33 2.55 -4.89
CA THR A 421 -29.81 3.76 -5.55
C THR A 421 -28.81 4.92 -5.37
N PRO A 422 -28.83 5.94 -6.25
CA PRO A 422 -27.98 7.11 -6.09
C PRO A 422 -28.12 7.83 -4.74
N ALA A 423 -29.34 7.87 -4.17
CA ALA A 423 -29.60 8.50 -2.87
C ALA A 423 -28.94 7.72 -1.71
N GLU A 424 -29.10 6.40 -1.69
CA GLU A 424 -28.46 5.51 -0.71
C GLU A 424 -26.92 5.62 -0.77
N ARG A 425 -26.34 5.74 -1.98
CA ARG A 425 -24.89 5.93 -2.13
C ARG A 425 -24.38 7.26 -1.56
N ILE A 426 -25.14 8.34 -1.71
CA ILE A 426 -24.76 9.67 -1.20
C ILE A 426 -24.85 9.69 0.34
N GLU A 427 -25.85 9.03 0.89
CA GLU A 427 -26.04 8.86 2.33
C GLU A 427 -24.84 8.15 2.98
N LEU A 428 -24.35 7.06 2.38
CA LEU A 428 -23.21 6.29 2.90
C LEU A 428 -21.87 7.04 2.86
N ARG A 429 -21.72 8.04 1.98
CA ARG A 429 -20.44 8.71 1.71
C ARG A 429 -20.13 9.89 2.64
N ARG A 430 -21.12 10.46 3.33
CA ARG A 430 -20.97 11.70 4.11
C ARG A 430 -20.40 11.51 5.53
N LEU A 431 -20.21 10.28 6.00
CA LEU A 431 -20.01 9.98 7.44
C LEU A 431 -18.58 9.59 7.85
N SER A 432 -17.57 9.91 7.05
CA SER A 432 -16.35 9.12 6.99
C SER A 432 -15.11 10.01 6.83
N LEU A 433 -14.42 10.57 7.85
CA LEU A 433 -13.05 11.14 7.71
C LEU A 433 -12.26 11.10 9.06
N ASP A 434 -10.92 10.86 8.99
CA ASP A 434 -9.83 11.09 10.01
C ASP A 434 -9.08 9.96 10.82
N SER A 435 -7.91 9.44 10.36
CA SER A 435 -6.99 8.46 11.04
C SER A 435 -5.46 8.81 11.15
N ALA A 436 -4.59 7.80 11.38
CA ALA A 436 -3.15 7.83 11.71
C ALA A 436 -2.07 7.56 10.57
N GLY A 437 -1.03 6.67 10.78
CA GLY A 437 0.38 6.56 10.14
C GLY A 437 1.86 7.01 10.67
N ARG A 438 2.98 6.17 10.83
CA ARG A 438 4.35 6.27 10.07
C ARG A 438 5.81 5.57 10.29
N PRO A 439 6.36 4.60 9.49
CA PRO A 439 7.36 3.43 9.62
C PRO A 439 8.70 3.34 10.45
N THR A 440 9.83 2.65 10.05
CA THR A 440 11.32 2.73 10.43
C THR A 440 12.35 2.42 9.33
N ILE A 441 13.61 2.88 9.50
CA ILE A 441 14.65 3.23 8.48
C ILE A 441 15.47 2.04 7.95
N GLY A 442 15.95 1.14 8.82
CA GLY A 442 16.78 -0.01 8.40
C GLY A 442 16.03 -0.96 7.47
N SER A 443 14.71 -1.08 7.65
CA SER A 443 13.82 -1.84 6.78
C SER A 443 13.57 -1.22 5.41
N MET A 444 14.10 -0.02 5.12
CA MET A 444 13.76 0.68 3.88
C MET A 444 14.81 0.52 2.78
N LEU A 445 16.09 0.41 3.12
CA LEU A 445 17.15 0.15 2.14
C LEU A 445 17.06 -1.26 1.53
N LYS A 446 16.59 -2.25 2.30
CA LYS A 446 16.37 -3.63 1.82
C LYS A 446 15.12 -3.77 0.95
N LYS A 447 14.13 -2.88 1.12
CA LYS A 447 12.86 -2.87 0.38
C LYS A 447 12.88 -2.01 -0.89
N ARG A 448 13.84 -1.09 -1.02
CA ARG A 448 13.90 -0.10 -2.12
C ARG A 448 15.26 -0.07 -2.81
N PRO A 449 15.57 -1.05 -3.68
CA PRO A 449 16.86 -1.09 -4.36
C PRO A 449 17.15 0.20 -5.14
N GLU A 450 16.15 0.90 -5.69
CA GLU A 450 16.23 2.19 -6.43
C GLU A 450 16.99 3.29 -5.69
N LEU A 451 17.06 3.19 -4.36
CA LEU A 451 17.86 4.10 -3.54
C LEU A 451 19.34 4.12 -3.94
N SER A 452 19.90 2.97 -4.34
CA SER A 452 21.30 2.85 -4.78
C SER A 452 21.59 3.55 -6.11
N THR A 453 20.72 3.38 -7.12
CA THR A 453 20.87 4.02 -8.44
C THR A 453 20.68 5.52 -8.34
N LEU A 454 19.76 5.98 -7.50
CA LEU A 454 19.51 7.41 -7.29
C LEU A 454 20.61 8.06 -6.44
N ALA A 455 21.21 7.33 -5.49
CA ALA A 455 22.41 7.76 -4.77
C ALA A 455 23.60 7.96 -5.74
N ALA A 456 23.80 7.06 -6.69
CA ALA A 456 24.84 7.19 -7.72
C ALA A 456 24.59 8.39 -8.67
N LEU A 457 23.34 8.61 -9.09
CA LEU A 457 22.96 9.79 -9.88
C LEU A 457 23.21 11.10 -9.11
N SER A 458 22.84 11.13 -7.83
CA SER A 458 23.05 12.27 -6.93
C SER A 458 24.54 12.55 -6.73
N ALA A 459 25.35 11.51 -6.49
CA ALA A 459 26.80 11.63 -6.35
C ALA A 459 27.46 12.20 -7.62
N GLY A 460 26.98 11.81 -8.81
CA GLY A 460 27.48 12.36 -10.07
C GLY A 460 27.16 13.85 -10.25
N LEU A 461 25.95 14.27 -9.89
CA LEU A 461 25.57 15.69 -9.91
C LEU A 461 26.36 16.53 -8.90
N VAL A 462 26.63 16.01 -7.71
CA VAL A 462 27.53 16.65 -6.72
C VAL A 462 28.96 16.75 -7.25
N ALA A 463 29.44 15.75 -7.99
CA ALA A 463 30.76 15.84 -8.63
C ALA A 463 30.80 16.90 -9.74
N VAL A 464 29.71 17.11 -10.49
CA VAL A 464 29.57 18.23 -11.45
C VAL A 464 29.62 19.58 -10.73
N SER A 465 28.93 19.73 -9.60
CA SER A 465 28.96 20.99 -8.85
C SER A 465 30.34 21.31 -8.24
N LEU A 466 31.18 20.29 -8.01
CA LEU A 466 32.59 20.45 -7.61
C LEU A 466 33.55 20.67 -8.80
N GLY A 467 33.06 20.62 -10.04
CA GLY A 467 33.90 20.67 -11.24
C GLY A 467 34.73 19.40 -11.51
N ILE A 468 34.43 18.28 -10.84
CA ILE A 468 35.18 17.02 -10.92
C ILE A 468 34.52 16.07 -11.94
N LEU A 469 34.67 16.38 -13.22
CA LEU A 469 33.93 15.72 -14.31
C LEU A 469 34.20 14.20 -14.43
N TRP A 470 35.42 13.74 -14.13
CA TRP A 470 35.74 12.31 -14.20
C TRP A 470 35.03 11.50 -13.10
N LEU A 471 34.86 12.09 -11.91
CA LEU A 471 34.13 11.46 -10.80
C LEU A 471 32.63 11.43 -11.10
N ALA A 472 32.11 12.49 -11.75
CA ALA A 472 30.73 12.51 -12.25
C ALA A 472 30.50 11.39 -13.27
N ALA A 473 31.40 11.23 -14.25
CA ALA A 473 31.32 10.16 -15.24
C ALA A 473 31.37 8.76 -14.59
N LEU A 474 32.23 8.56 -13.59
CA LEU A 474 32.31 7.30 -12.85
C LEU A 474 31.02 7.00 -12.08
N ALA A 475 30.50 7.97 -11.34
CA ALA A 475 29.25 7.81 -10.58
C ALA A 475 28.05 7.50 -11.49
N TRP A 476 27.95 8.18 -12.63
CA TRP A 476 26.91 7.90 -13.61
C TRP A 476 27.11 6.56 -14.32
N ALA A 477 28.35 6.13 -14.59
CA ALA A 477 28.61 4.80 -15.13
C ALA A 477 28.12 3.70 -14.17
N VAL A 478 28.35 3.86 -12.86
CA VAL A 478 27.80 2.97 -11.82
C VAL A 478 26.27 3.01 -11.81
N GLY A 479 25.67 4.21 -11.88
CA GLY A 479 24.22 4.38 -11.95
C GLY A 479 23.58 3.70 -13.19
N VAL A 480 24.17 3.89 -14.37
CA VAL A 480 23.74 3.27 -15.64
C VAL A 480 23.90 1.76 -15.58
N ALA A 481 25.02 1.25 -15.05
CA ALA A 481 25.21 -0.19 -14.84
C ALA A 481 24.12 -0.76 -13.91
N GLY A 482 23.77 -0.06 -12.84
CA GLY A 482 22.67 -0.44 -11.94
C GLY A 482 21.29 -0.46 -12.63
N ILE A 483 20.99 0.53 -13.48
CA ILE A 483 19.75 0.55 -14.28
C ILE A 483 19.72 -0.60 -15.29
N LEU A 484 20.83 -0.84 -15.99
CA LEU A 484 20.96 -1.91 -16.97
C LEU A 484 20.82 -3.29 -16.30
N TRP A 485 21.44 -3.46 -15.12
CA TRP A 485 21.30 -4.67 -14.31
C TRP A 485 19.84 -4.96 -13.97
N ARG A 486 19.06 -3.96 -13.54
CA ARG A 486 17.62 -4.13 -13.28
C ARG A 486 16.82 -4.44 -14.52
N ARG A 487 17.15 -3.82 -15.65
CA ARG A 487 16.52 -4.17 -16.94
C ARG A 487 16.76 -5.63 -17.28
N ILE A 488 17.99 -6.10 -17.10
CA ILE A 488 18.34 -7.51 -17.29
C ILE A 488 17.55 -8.39 -16.31
N GLU A 489 17.47 -8.00 -15.05
CA GLU A 489 16.73 -8.71 -14.00
C GLU A 489 15.23 -8.82 -14.32
N HIS A 490 14.61 -7.72 -14.74
CA HIS A 490 13.22 -7.70 -15.21
C HIS A 490 12.98 -8.59 -16.43
N VAL A 491 13.90 -8.60 -17.39
CA VAL A 491 13.82 -9.46 -18.60
C VAL A 491 14.03 -10.93 -18.22
N ARG A 492 14.94 -11.23 -17.28
CA ARG A 492 15.13 -12.57 -16.74
C ARG A 492 13.87 -13.05 -16.00
N ALA A 493 13.27 -12.21 -15.17
CA ALA A 493 12.01 -12.51 -14.49
C ALA A 493 10.90 -12.79 -15.50
N GLY A 494 10.78 -11.97 -16.55
CA GLY A 494 9.81 -12.18 -17.63
C GLY A 494 9.99 -13.51 -18.37
N ARG A 495 11.23 -13.88 -18.70
CA ARG A 495 11.55 -15.19 -19.30
C ARG A 495 11.21 -16.35 -18.36
N LEU A 496 11.52 -16.22 -17.07
CA LEU A 496 11.20 -17.23 -16.07
C LEU A 496 9.69 -17.39 -15.90
N VAL A 497 8.91 -16.29 -15.89
CA VAL A 497 7.43 -16.35 -15.85
C VAL A 497 6.87 -17.10 -17.05
N VAL A 498 7.38 -16.84 -18.26
CA VAL A 498 6.94 -17.57 -19.46
C VAL A 498 7.29 -19.06 -19.35
N ALA A 499 8.52 -19.38 -18.95
CA ALA A 499 8.96 -20.77 -18.79
C ALA A 499 8.14 -21.52 -17.72
N LEU A 500 7.86 -20.88 -16.59
CA LEU A 500 7.02 -21.44 -15.53
C LEU A 500 5.59 -21.70 -16.05
N ARG A 501 4.98 -20.74 -16.76
CA ARG A 501 3.64 -20.92 -17.34
C ARG A 501 3.56 -22.04 -18.37
N THR A 502 4.54 -22.13 -19.27
CA THR A 502 4.59 -23.22 -20.26
C THR A 502 4.82 -24.58 -19.60
N GLY A 503 5.60 -24.64 -18.52
CA GLY A 503 5.78 -25.87 -17.74
C GLY A 503 4.48 -26.33 -17.08
N LEU A 504 3.74 -25.40 -16.47
CA LEU A 504 2.44 -25.66 -15.82
C LEU A 504 1.38 -26.23 -16.78
N GLU A 505 1.44 -25.95 -18.09
CA GLU A 505 0.47 -26.50 -19.05
C GLU A 505 0.73 -27.97 -19.43
N ALA A 506 1.90 -28.52 -19.09
CA ALA A 506 2.36 -29.82 -19.59
C ALA A 506 2.12 -31.01 -18.65
N GLU A 507 1.88 -30.79 -17.35
CA GLU A 507 1.84 -31.85 -16.34
C GLU A 507 0.64 -31.71 -15.38
N ASN A 508 -0.01 -32.84 -15.05
CA ASN A 508 -1.19 -32.88 -14.16
C ASN A 508 -0.88 -33.36 -12.74
N GLU A 509 0.36 -33.79 -12.44
CA GLU A 509 0.75 -34.32 -11.13
C GLU A 509 1.53 -33.26 -10.32
N THR A 510 1.06 -32.96 -9.10
CA THR A 510 1.66 -31.96 -8.20
C THR A 510 3.16 -32.16 -7.95
N GLU A 511 3.62 -33.41 -7.82
CA GLU A 511 5.03 -33.75 -7.62
C GLU A 511 5.88 -33.43 -8.86
N ALA A 512 5.32 -33.67 -10.04
CA ALA A 512 5.98 -33.40 -11.32
C ALA A 512 6.09 -31.87 -11.55
N VAL A 513 5.00 -31.14 -11.26
CA VAL A 513 4.98 -29.67 -11.26
C VAL A 513 6.02 -29.09 -10.29
N LEU A 514 6.12 -29.59 -9.05
CA LEU A 514 7.15 -29.15 -8.10
C LEU A 514 8.56 -29.39 -8.66
N ARG A 515 8.83 -30.56 -9.24
CA ARG A 515 10.13 -30.91 -9.82
C ARG A 515 10.49 -29.98 -10.98
N GLN A 516 9.54 -29.69 -11.86
CA GLN A 516 9.75 -28.83 -13.02
C GLN A 516 9.97 -27.37 -12.62
N VAL A 517 9.13 -26.85 -11.71
CA VAL A 517 9.26 -25.49 -11.17
C VAL A 517 10.59 -25.31 -10.46
N ALA A 518 10.95 -26.25 -9.58
CA ALA A 518 12.20 -26.18 -8.83
C ALA A 518 13.41 -26.35 -9.77
N GLY A 519 13.33 -27.19 -10.80
CA GLY A 519 14.35 -27.32 -11.84
C GLY A 519 14.55 -26.03 -12.66
N LEU A 520 13.47 -25.35 -13.07
CA LEU A 520 13.54 -24.07 -13.78
C LEU A 520 14.13 -22.95 -12.91
N ILE A 521 13.79 -22.94 -11.62
CA ILE A 521 14.35 -22.00 -10.65
C ILE A 521 15.84 -22.31 -10.46
N ALA A 522 16.22 -23.57 -10.24
CA ALA A 522 17.60 -23.99 -10.01
C ALA A 522 18.51 -23.77 -11.23
N TYR A 523 17.97 -23.88 -12.44
CA TYR A 523 18.72 -23.55 -13.67
C TYR A 523 19.18 -22.08 -13.69
N SER A 524 18.46 -21.20 -13.01
CA SER A 524 18.72 -19.75 -13.01
C SER A 524 19.10 -19.17 -11.65
N SER A 525 19.23 -19.99 -10.61
CA SER A 525 19.48 -19.56 -9.22
C SER A 525 20.11 -20.65 -8.36
N PRO A 526 20.82 -20.29 -7.27
CA PRO A 526 21.40 -21.26 -6.34
C PRO A 526 20.34 -21.80 -5.37
N LEU A 527 19.29 -22.40 -5.91
CA LEU A 527 18.26 -23.10 -5.15
C LEU A 527 18.89 -24.38 -4.58
N THR A 528 18.87 -24.52 -3.25
CA THR A 528 19.46 -25.69 -2.57
C THR A 528 18.41 -26.73 -2.25
N TRP A 529 17.18 -26.30 -1.97
CA TRP A 529 16.07 -27.18 -1.62
C TRP A 529 14.73 -26.52 -1.97
N ALA A 530 13.76 -27.32 -2.37
CA ALA A 530 12.37 -26.92 -2.48
C ALA A 530 11.46 -28.02 -1.91
N GLY A 531 10.30 -27.65 -1.40
CA GLY A 531 9.37 -28.61 -0.84
C GLY A 531 7.93 -28.14 -0.82
N LEU A 532 7.03 -29.11 -0.75
CA LEU A 532 5.60 -28.91 -0.63
C LEU A 532 5.20 -29.31 0.79
N LEU A 533 4.73 -28.35 1.57
CA LEU A 533 4.24 -28.56 2.92
C LEU A 533 2.72 -28.73 2.88
N ALA A 534 2.20 -29.83 3.38
CA ALA A 534 0.79 -29.98 3.72
C ALA A 534 0.53 -29.26 5.04
N TRP A 535 -0.52 -28.44 5.12
CA TRP A 535 -0.80 -27.63 6.31
C TRP A 535 -2.14 -28.02 6.94
N HIS A 536 -2.12 -28.45 8.21
CA HIS A 536 -3.33 -28.72 8.98
C HIS A 536 -3.68 -27.54 9.88
N SER A 537 -4.61 -26.70 9.41
CA SER A 537 -5.02 -25.47 10.10
C SER A 537 -5.67 -25.67 11.48
N SER A 538 -6.20 -26.86 11.76
CA SER A 538 -6.80 -27.24 13.05
C SER A 538 -5.77 -27.62 14.11
N GLU A 539 -4.65 -28.20 13.69
CA GLU A 539 -3.59 -28.72 14.58
C GLU A 539 -2.37 -27.79 14.63
N LEU A 540 -2.32 -26.76 13.77
CA LEU A 540 -1.20 -25.82 13.64
C LEU A 540 0.12 -26.53 13.31
N GLU A 541 0.03 -27.65 12.59
CA GLU A 541 1.17 -28.48 12.17
C GLU A 541 1.27 -28.55 10.64
N GLY A 542 2.51 -28.57 10.15
CA GLY A 542 2.81 -28.75 8.74
C GLY A 542 3.77 -29.93 8.51
N HIS A 543 3.46 -30.78 7.53
CA HIS A 543 4.28 -31.93 7.15
C HIS A 543 4.77 -31.80 5.71
N ILE A 544 6.00 -32.22 5.43
CA ILE A 544 6.59 -32.16 4.09
C ILE A 544 6.03 -33.32 3.26
N ALA A 545 5.12 -32.99 2.32
CA ALA A 545 4.49 -33.93 1.43
C ALA A 545 5.42 -34.36 0.28
N ALA A 546 6.21 -33.43 -0.25
CA ALA A 546 7.16 -33.68 -1.34
C ALA A 546 8.38 -32.77 -1.22
N GLU A 547 9.53 -33.23 -1.69
CA GLU A 547 10.76 -32.45 -1.69
C GLU A 547 11.58 -32.63 -2.98
N TRP A 548 12.26 -31.56 -3.36
CA TRP A 548 13.17 -31.46 -4.49
C TRP A 548 14.51 -30.89 -3.98
N GLY A 549 15.62 -31.59 -4.25
CA GLY A 549 16.95 -31.15 -3.82
C GLY A 549 17.93 -32.32 -3.56
N GLY A 550 19.22 -32.05 -3.77
CA GLY A 550 20.35 -32.99 -3.66
C GLY A 550 20.79 -33.32 -2.21
N GLN A 551 22.11 -33.32 -1.93
CA GLN A 551 22.72 -33.85 -0.68
C GLN A 551 22.40 -33.10 0.65
N GLU A 552 21.68 -31.99 0.62
CA GLU A 552 21.26 -31.30 1.86
C GLU A 552 20.00 -31.94 2.45
N GLU A 553 19.97 -32.17 3.76
CA GLU A 553 18.76 -32.64 4.47
C GLU A 553 17.63 -31.61 4.34
N ALA A 554 16.38 -31.99 4.56
CA ALA A 554 15.28 -31.03 4.68
C ALA A 554 15.37 -30.24 5.99
N PRO A 555 14.85 -29.00 6.06
CA PRO A 555 14.73 -28.29 7.34
C PRO A 555 13.77 -29.04 8.28
N ALA A 556 13.94 -28.83 9.59
CA ALA A 556 13.04 -29.41 10.57
C ALA A 556 11.61 -28.86 10.39
N GLU A 557 10.63 -29.75 10.32
CA GLU A 557 9.20 -29.39 10.15
C GLU A 557 8.71 -28.45 11.26
N THR A 558 9.24 -28.61 12.48
CA THR A 558 8.95 -27.75 13.63
C THR A 558 9.43 -26.31 13.43
N ALA A 559 10.58 -26.10 12.79
CA ALA A 559 11.11 -24.78 12.49
C ALA A 559 10.30 -24.10 11.38
N ILE A 560 9.95 -24.85 10.32
CA ILE A 560 9.07 -24.38 9.24
C ILE A 560 7.70 -23.98 9.79
N THR A 561 7.11 -24.84 10.62
CA THR A 561 5.81 -24.61 11.25
C THR A 561 5.83 -23.39 12.16
N SER A 562 6.85 -23.24 13.01
CA SER A 562 7.01 -22.07 13.89
C SER A 562 7.16 -20.77 13.11
N TRP A 563 7.90 -20.79 12.00
CA TRP A 563 8.04 -19.62 11.13
C TRP A 563 6.73 -19.27 10.43
N LEU A 564 6.08 -20.25 9.80
CA LEU A 564 4.82 -20.02 9.09
C LEU A 564 3.71 -19.59 10.05
N LEU A 565 3.64 -20.11 11.28
CA LEU A 565 2.68 -19.66 12.30
C LEU A 565 2.78 -18.16 12.64
N ARG A 566 3.97 -17.56 12.50
CA ARG A 566 4.16 -16.11 12.73
C ARG A 566 3.72 -15.26 11.54
N GLU A 567 3.68 -15.83 10.34
CA GLU A 567 3.47 -15.12 9.07
C GLU A 567 2.18 -15.55 8.33
N THR A 568 1.45 -16.55 8.86
CA THR A 568 0.20 -17.14 8.34
C THR A 568 -0.98 -16.16 8.26
N GLU A 569 -0.91 -15.04 8.99
CA GLU A 569 -1.92 -13.98 8.97
C GLU A 569 -1.59 -12.82 8.01
N SER A 570 -0.47 -12.91 7.26
CA SER A 570 -0.17 -11.95 6.20
C SER A 570 -1.02 -12.22 4.94
N THR A 571 -1.66 -11.19 4.40
CA THR A 571 -2.34 -11.24 3.09
C THR A 571 -1.35 -11.21 1.92
N GLU A 572 -0.04 -11.35 2.18
CA GLU A 572 0.98 -11.30 1.16
C GLU A 572 1.00 -12.60 0.34
N GLY A 573 1.01 -12.48 -0.98
CA GLY A 573 1.05 -13.64 -1.89
C GLY A 573 2.39 -14.40 -1.88
N VAL A 574 3.44 -13.83 -1.28
CA VAL A 574 4.77 -14.42 -1.16
C VAL A 574 5.38 -14.01 0.18
N ILE A 575 5.73 -14.99 1.02
CA ILE A 575 6.35 -14.77 2.33
C ILE A 575 7.87 -14.96 2.16
N VAL A 576 8.66 -13.99 2.62
CA VAL A 576 10.12 -14.00 2.51
C VAL A 576 10.75 -13.82 3.89
N ALA A 577 11.68 -14.69 4.25
CA ALA A 577 12.42 -14.57 5.50
C ALA A 577 13.89 -14.98 5.37
N SER A 578 14.66 -14.72 6.43
CA SER A 578 16.01 -15.25 6.56
C SER A 578 15.93 -16.76 6.78
N ALA A 579 16.77 -17.55 6.12
CA ALA A 579 16.82 -18.99 6.39
C ALA A 579 17.35 -19.31 7.81
N GLU A 580 17.90 -18.32 8.51
CA GLU A 580 18.30 -18.45 9.93
C GLU A 580 17.11 -18.79 10.82
N GLU A 581 15.91 -18.34 10.46
CA GLU A 581 14.67 -18.71 11.15
C GLU A 581 14.34 -20.19 11.05
N LEU A 582 14.95 -20.88 10.07
CA LEU A 582 14.86 -22.32 9.84
C LEU A 582 16.13 -23.06 10.28
N GLY A 583 17.03 -22.39 11.01
CA GLY A 583 18.30 -22.95 11.47
C GLY A 583 19.34 -23.12 10.36
N ARG A 584 19.23 -22.38 9.25
CA ARG A 584 20.12 -22.49 8.07
C ARG A 584 20.72 -21.15 7.66
N ALA A 585 21.84 -21.20 6.96
CA ALA A 585 22.34 -20.03 6.27
C ALA A 585 21.60 -19.84 4.93
N GLY A 586 21.25 -18.60 4.59
CA GLY A 586 20.63 -18.27 3.29
C GLY A 586 19.30 -17.54 3.42
N ALA A 587 18.41 -17.76 2.44
CA ALA A 587 17.09 -17.15 2.42
C ALA A 587 16.00 -18.16 2.06
N CYS A 588 14.80 -17.99 2.63
CA CYS A 588 13.65 -18.83 2.35
C CYS A 588 12.49 -18.01 1.78
N LEU A 589 11.74 -18.64 0.87
CA LEU A 589 10.53 -18.10 0.26
C LEU A 589 9.43 -19.14 0.39
N ALA A 590 8.25 -18.72 0.84
CA ALA A 590 7.05 -19.55 0.90
C ALA A 590 5.91 -18.95 0.07
N LEU A 591 5.25 -19.81 -0.70
CA LEU A 591 4.01 -19.51 -1.42
C LEU A 591 2.86 -20.26 -0.74
N PRO A 592 1.87 -19.56 -0.16
CA PRO A 592 0.72 -20.21 0.45
C PRO A 592 -0.15 -20.87 -0.61
N ILE A 593 -0.36 -22.18 -0.47
CA ILE A 593 -1.30 -22.96 -1.27
C ILE A 593 -2.67 -22.88 -0.60
N ARG A 594 -3.68 -22.38 -1.32
CA ARG A 594 -5.03 -22.18 -0.78
C ARG A 594 -6.04 -23.10 -1.45
N SER A 595 -6.91 -23.70 -0.63
CA SER A 595 -8.10 -24.41 -1.07
C SER A 595 -9.31 -23.66 -0.51
N GLY A 596 -9.98 -22.89 -1.37
CA GLY A 596 -10.99 -21.90 -0.93
C GLY A 596 -10.38 -20.79 -0.06
N ASP A 597 -11.01 -20.50 1.07
CA ASP A 597 -10.58 -19.44 2.00
C ASP A 597 -9.52 -19.90 3.02
N SER A 598 -9.12 -21.18 2.97
CA SER A 598 -8.15 -21.76 3.90
C SER A 598 -6.82 -22.08 3.21
N VAL A 599 -5.71 -21.86 3.92
CA VAL A 599 -4.38 -22.31 3.47
C VAL A 599 -4.29 -23.81 3.70
N SER A 600 -4.16 -24.58 2.63
CA SER A 600 -4.05 -26.05 2.63
C SER A 600 -2.60 -26.53 2.60
N GLY A 601 -1.65 -25.65 2.27
CA GLY A 601 -0.23 -26.00 2.21
C GLY A 601 0.66 -24.82 1.88
N TYR A 602 1.96 -25.08 1.69
CA TYR A 602 2.95 -24.10 1.25
C TYR A 602 3.93 -24.71 0.26
N ALA A 603 4.26 -23.99 -0.81
CA ALA A 603 5.43 -24.30 -1.63
C ALA A 603 6.62 -23.49 -1.11
N LEU A 604 7.68 -24.19 -0.71
CA LEU A 604 8.85 -23.65 -0.04
C LEU A 604 10.07 -23.72 -0.96
N PHE A 605 10.88 -22.66 -0.97
CA PHE A 605 12.11 -22.58 -1.75
C PHE A 605 13.24 -22.02 -0.87
N LEU A 606 14.35 -22.73 -0.81
CA LEU A 606 15.55 -22.37 -0.03
C LEU A 606 16.73 -22.07 -0.95
N PHE A 607 17.40 -20.96 -0.68
CA PHE A 607 18.51 -20.47 -1.47
C PHE A 607 19.77 -20.37 -0.61
N ALA A 608 20.92 -20.73 -1.18
CA ALA A 608 22.21 -20.79 -0.47
C ALA A 608 22.65 -19.46 0.17
N ARG A 609 22.17 -18.31 -0.33
CA ARG A 609 22.58 -16.97 0.15
C ARG A 609 21.41 -16.00 0.23
N THR A 610 20.92 -15.55 -0.92
CA THR A 610 19.82 -14.59 -1.05
C THR A 610 18.92 -15.03 -2.17
N ILE A 611 17.62 -14.72 -2.08
CA ILE A 611 16.69 -14.94 -3.19
C ILE A 611 17.11 -13.98 -4.32
N PRO A 612 17.42 -14.47 -5.53
CA PRO A 612 17.69 -13.58 -6.65
C PRO A 612 16.42 -12.79 -6.98
N GLY A 613 16.53 -11.48 -7.18
CA GLY A 613 15.35 -10.63 -7.36
C GLY A 613 14.56 -10.97 -8.62
N HIS A 614 15.17 -11.54 -9.67
CA HIS A 614 14.43 -12.07 -10.82
C HIS A 614 13.53 -13.26 -10.48
N VAL A 615 13.92 -14.11 -9.52
CA VAL A 615 13.13 -15.25 -9.05
C VAL A 615 12.00 -14.77 -8.16
N GLU A 616 12.29 -13.92 -7.18
CA GLU A 616 11.26 -13.35 -6.30
C GLU A 616 10.20 -12.60 -7.12
N GLN A 617 10.62 -11.77 -8.07
CA GLN A 617 9.70 -11.04 -8.94
C GLN A 617 8.89 -11.96 -9.86
N ALA A 618 9.48 -13.04 -10.37
CA ALA A 618 8.75 -14.02 -11.17
C ALA A 618 7.66 -14.69 -10.32
N LEU A 619 8.02 -15.21 -9.14
CA LEU A 619 7.08 -15.88 -8.23
C LEU A 619 5.99 -14.94 -7.71
N ARG A 620 6.29 -13.65 -7.46
CA ARG A 620 5.25 -12.66 -7.14
C ARG A 620 4.25 -12.43 -8.28
N ARG A 621 4.68 -12.58 -9.55
CA ARG A 621 3.83 -12.36 -10.73
C ARG A 621 2.98 -13.58 -11.10
N CYS A 622 3.51 -14.79 -10.97
CA CYS A 622 2.82 -16.02 -11.36
C CYS A 622 2.47 -16.95 -10.18
N GLY A 623 2.73 -16.53 -8.93
CA GLY A 623 2.55 -17.36 -7.74
C GLY A 623 1.13 -17.88 -7.56
N ALA A 624 0.11 -17.09 -7.88
CA ALA A 624 -1.29 -17.50 -7.81
C ALA A 624 -1.61 -18.65 -8.80
N GLU A 625 -1.07 -18.60 -10.02
CA GLU A 625 -1.26 -19.63 -11.05
C GLU A 625 -0.50 -20.91 -10.68
N LEU A 626 0.72 -20.75 -10.15
CA LEU A 626 1.56 -21.84 -9.64
C LEU A 626 0.87 -22.60 -8.51
N VAL A 627 0.32 -21.86 -7.54
CA VAL A 627 -0.38 -22.41 -6.39
C VAL A 627 -1.65 -23.17 -6.80
N GLN A 628 -2.36 -22.71 -7.83
CA GLN A 628 -3.58 -23.37 -8.29
C GLN A 628 -3.33 -24.79 -8.82
N GLN A 629 -2.16 -25.04 -9.40
CA GLN A 629 -1.77 -26.36 -9.88
C GLN A 629 -1.06 -27.22 -8.84
N LEU A 630 -0.40 -26.59 -7.87
CA LEU A 630 0.22 -27.27 -6.73
C LEU A 630 -0.85 -27.68 -5.70
N SER A 631 -1.78 -28.56 -6.05
CA SER A 631 -2.80 -29.04 -5.12
C SER A 631 -2.25 -30.17 -4.23
N VAL A 632 -2.35 -30.01 -2.91
CA VAL A 632 -2.02 -31.07 -1.95
C VAL A 632 -3.30 -31.90 -1.74
N GLY A 633 -3.35 -33.11 -2.27
CA GLY A 633 -4.46 -34.04 -1.99
C GLY A 633 -4.44 -34.42 -0.50
N GLY A 634 -5.56 -34.24 0.20
CA GLY A 634 -5.70 -34.42 1.65
C GLY A 634 -5.68 -35.88 2.13
N GLY A 635 -4.61 -36.61 1.85
CA GLY A 635 -4.35 -37.93 2.43
C GLY A 635 -2.91 -38.05 2.90
N GLU A 636 -2.71 -38.67 4.06
CA GLU A 636 -1.39 -39.13 4.53
C GLU A 636 -0.74 -39.99 3.44
N ARG A 637 0.21 -39.40 2.70
CA ARG A 637 1.08 -40.14 1.78
C ARG A 637 2.50 -40.14 2.33
N PRO A 638 3.22 -41.27 2.23
CA PRO A 638 4.60 -41.34 2.70
C PRO A 638 5.49 -40.38 1.92
N ARG A 639 6.41 -39.71 2.63
CA ARG A 639 7.41 -38.77 2.10
C ARG A 639 8.14 -39.35 0.88
N ARG A 640 8.10 -38.65 -0.26
CA ARG A 640 8.80 -39.02 -1.50
C ARG A 640 9.83 -37.97 -1.90
N ARG A 641 11.06 -38.41 -2.14
CA ARG A 641 12.18 -37.58 -2.60
C ARG A 641 12.23 -37.61 -4.13
N LEU A 642 12.23 -36.43 -4.77
CA LEU A 642 12.26 -36.31 -6.24
C LEU A 642 13.69 -36.02 -6.69
N GLU A 643 14.26 -36.86 -7.56
CA GLU A 643 15.59 -36.62 -8.14
C GLU A 643 15.56 -35.53 -9.23
N ALA A 644 16.69 -34.84 -9.41
CA ALA A 644 16.88 -33.87 -10.49
C ALA A 644 17.11 -34.60 -11.82
N VAL A 645 16.48 -34.12 -12.91
CA VAL A 645 16.76 -34.64 -14.26
C VAL A 645 18.15 -34.15 -14.67
N SER A 646 19.00 -35.08 -15.11
CA SER A 646 20.36 -34.86 -15.61
C SER A 646 20.42 -33.91 -16.80
#